data_AF-A0A8H6P9V1-F1
#
_entry.id   AF-A0A8H6P9V1-F1
#
_cell.length_a   1.000
_cell.length_b   1.000
_cell.length_c   1.000
_cell.angle_alpha   90.00
_cell.angle_beta   90.00
_cell.angle_gamma   90.00
#
_symmetry.space_group_name_H-M   'P 1'
#
loop_
_entity.id
_entity.type
_entity.pdbx_description
1 polymer ?
#
loop_
_entity_poly.entity_id
_entity_poly.type
_entity_poly.pdbx_seq_one_letter_code
_entity_poly.pdbx_strand_id
1 'polypeptide(L)'
;MYPKNVTRARTAAVRLVSSFGGGISEYWKSWPKKRQHYALVVIVTGFMFCLGLKLGFDLFYAHYWERETLSRFSNATPYVDYWEWETTSRFSNAHSANESAGNSGGDDLCNSFPSYLLPRVQVVLKIGSTEPPSRVDTHMNTVTRCITNLIVFSDHESEINGHHVYDILATIPESFWGNTSDFQAYSALQRGEFETVGGSQGWTLDKYKFLPMVEGAYEMNPSAQWFVFIESDTYFVWDSLFRLLDQFDPSVPLYFGSPSPGRSRTFFAYGGAGFVLSTAAVQKLVARKSDGSGVYSEPPLTQHYERIIKEDCCGDSVLGWALHESGVELSGMWPMFNPHPLHGIPFNEPQWCQPVISMHKLSLEDMTELARWENERGREFPLLYADLFEYTMLGTVEYKVDWDNGDWGGWQEPPESPAHNNAIALRKEDSPAVVGLRFNRQQNDDIPETHRSLTKRSSILSERLLNEYAMTLYTVNVTVGSSKQEIAVVLDTGSSDTWFNIPSSNFCQNMANDCERYGTYDNGSSRTYIFLNHEFKITYNDGTKATGDYVQDTVQLGGVMLSQFQFGIAEASTSNRGTLGLAFPALEATRTQYPNFPQALVEAGHTKSATYSLWMGDVTSHSGTILFGGVNTAKYRGQLQTIPLEPTGGVYTSFRVILTGLALQQPASNTTKYPNAEFPLLVTIDSGASVTYLPESLTTKIYYSLGVRQNAVYDVPVLPCSMKDRDITVTFNFSGIRIDHICRLWLANREISMANTNFNPGEDAILEIGTGKDAVPGATPVPSPATTAVNMPTAVPLPTAATGKSYHSIAIGVEMDVTLLFAALIVFLVSALV
;
A
#
# COMPACT_ATOMS: atom_id res chain seq x y z
N MET A 1 -31.99 -30.61 -1.96
CA MET A 1 -32.38 -29.73 -0.82
C MET A 1 -31.84 -28.33 -1.13
N TYR A 2 -32.45 -27.18 -0.78
CA TYR A 2 -33.69 -26.94 -0.01
C TYR A 2 -34.36 -25.60 -0.44
N PRO A 3 -35.39 -25.60 -1.31
CA PRO A 3 -36.00 -24.35 -1.80
C PRO A 3 -37.18 -23.89 -0.91
N LYS A 4 -36.94 -22.98 0.07
CA LYS A 4 -38.04 -22.47 0.94
C LYS A 4 -38.10 -20.96 1.26
N ASN A 5 -37.10 -20.13 0.96
CA ASN A 5 -37.12 -18.70 1.37
C ASN A 5 -37.71 -17.72 0.33
N VAL A 6 -37.73 -18.03 -0.96
CA VAL A 6 -38.24 -17.13 -2.02
C VAL A 6 -39.73 -16.78 -1.85
N THR A 7 -40.52 -17.67 -1.27
CA THR A 7 -41.99 -17.53 -1.19
C THR A 7 -42.44 -16.49 -0.17
N ARG A 8 -41.68 -16.23 0.92
CA ARG A 8 -42.05 -15.20 1.92
C ARG A 8 -41.77 -13.78 1.42
N ALA A 9 -40.67 -13.55 0.70
CA ALA A 9 -40.34 -12.24 0.16
C ALA A 9 -41.39 -11.73 -0.84
N ARG A 10 -41.90 -12.60 -1.73
CA ARG A 10 -42.93 -12.24 -2.72
C ARG A 10 -44.26 -11.79 -2.09
N THR A 11 -44.67 -12.36 -0.96
CA THR A 11 -45.92 -11.94 -0.28
C THR A 11 -45.80 -10.56 0.39
N ALA A 12 -44.61 -10.17 0.85
CA ALA A 12 -44.37 -8.83 1.38
C ALA A 12 -44.35 -7.78 0.25
N ALA A 13 -43.61 -8.02 -0.83
CA ALA A 13 -43.49 -7.09 -1.95
C ALA A 13 -44.85 -6.77 -2.61
N VAL A 14 -45.69 -7.79 -2.85
CA VAL A 14 -47.03 -7.59 -3.44
C VAL A 14 -47.95 -6.75 -2.53
N ARG A 15 -47.83 -6.87 -1.21
CA ARG A 15 -48.56 -6.00 -0.27
C ARG A 15 -48.07 -4.55 -0.31
N LEU A 16 -46.76 -4.33 -0.34
CA LEU A 16 -46.18 -2.98 -0.40
C LEU A 16 -46.64 -2.23 -1.65
N VAL A 17 -46.54 -2.86 -2.83
CA VAL A 17 -47.00 -2.29 -4.11
C VAL A 17 -48.50 -2.01 -4.11
N SER A 18 -49.32 -2.87 -3.48
CA SER A 18 -50.78 -2.66 -3.41
C SER A 18 -51.19 -1.43 -2.58
N SER A 19 -50.35 -0.97 -1.65
CA SER A 19 -50.65 0.19 -0.80
C SER A 19 -50.28 1.56 -1.40
N PHE A 20 -49.39 1.59 -2.40
CA PHE A 20 -48.94 2.85 -3.04
C PHE A 20 -49.72 3.22 -4.32
N GLY A 21 -50.45 2.28 -4.94
CA GLY A 21 -51.14 2.52 -6.22
C GLY A 21 -52.34 3.49 -6.16
N GLY A 22 -52.91 3.73 -4.98
CA GLY A 22 -54.14 4.52 -4.82
C GLY A 22 -53.97 6.00 -5.16
N GLY A 23 -53.15 6.73 -4.39
CA GLY A 23 -53.03 8.19 -4.51
C GLY A 23 -52.46 8.66 -5.84
N ILE A 24 -51.47 7.94 -6.39
CA ILE A 24 -50.82 8.30 -7.66
C ILE A 24 -51.82 8.20 -8.84
N SER A 25 -52.77 7.26 -8.79
CA SER A 25 -53.79 7.11 -9.84
C SER A 25 -54.70 8.34 -9.96
N GLU A 26 -55.07 8.98 -8.85
CA GLU A 26 -55.92 10.17 -8.86
C GLU A 26 -55.12 11.42 -9.22
N TYR A 27 -53.90 11.55 -8.69
CA TYR A 27 -53.02 12.67 -9.01
C TYR A 27 -52.60 12.69 -10.49
N TRP A 28 -52.39 11.52 -11.11
CA TRP A 28 -52.13 11.42 -12.55
C TRP A 28 -53.34 11.87 -13.39
N LYS A 29 -54.57 11.56 -12.96
CA LYS A 29 -55.81 11.94 -13.68
C LYS A 29 -56.07 13.45 -13.69
N SER A 30 -55.55 14.21 -12.73
CA SER A 30 -55.72 15.68 -12.69
C SER A 30 -54.85 16.42 -13.72
N TRP A 31 -53.82 15.77 -14.26
CA TRP A 31 -52.89 16.40 -15.20
C TRP A 31 -53.50 16.57 -16.60
N PRO A 32 -53.30 17.72 -17.27
CA PRO A 32 -53.70 17.90 -18.67
C PRO A 32 -53.06 16.83 -19.58
N LYS A 33 -53.83 16.30 -20.56
CA LYS A 33 -53.37 15.18 -21.43
C LYS A 33 -52.01 15.40 -22.09
N LYS A 34 -51.65 16.64 -22.48
CA LYS A 34 -50.30 16.96 -22.98
C LYS A 34 -49.21 16.63 -21.95
N ARG A 35 -49.42 16.97 -20.67
CA ARG A 35 -48.45 16.77 -19.58
C ARG A 35 -48.30 15.28 -19.24
N GLN A 36 -49.40 14.52 -19.25
CA GLN A 36 -49.38 13.05 -19.13
C GLN A 36 -48.56 12.40 -20.26
N HIS A 37 -48.74 12.88 -21.51
CA HIS A 37 -48.04 12.33 -22.67
C HIS A 37 -46.53 12.63 -22.63
N TYR A 38 -46.14 13.88 -22.29
CA TYR A 38 -44.73 14.24 -22.08
C TYR A 38 -44.08 13.42 -20.96
N ALA A 39 -44.74 13.24 -19.81
CA ALA A 39 -44.22 12.43 -18.71
C ALA A 39 -43.99 10.98 -19.13
N LEU A 40 -44.95 10.38 -19.87
CA LEU A 40 -44.84 8.99 -20.32
C LEU A 40 -43.74 8.81 -21.39
N VAL A 41 -43.56 9.78 -22.29
CA VAL A 41 -42.44 9.78 -23.25
C VAL A 41 -41.09 9.89 -22.53
N VAL A 42 -40.94 10.80 -21.56
CA VAL A 42 -39.70 10.96 -20.79
C VAL A 42 -39.35 9.68 -20.03
N ILE A 43 -40.32 9.06 -19.36
CA ILE A 43 -40.12 7.79 -18.63
C ILE A 43 -39.69 6.67 -19.58
N VAL A 44 -40.38 6.47 -20.71
CA VAL A 44 -40.06 5.38 -21.66
C VAL A 44 -38.71 5.62 -22.35
N THR A 45 -38.41 6.86 -22.76
CA THR A 45 -37.14 7.21 -23.41
C THR A 45 -35.96 7.05 -22.45
N GLY A 46 -36.10 7.50 -21.21
CA GLY A 46 -35.09 7.30 -20.16
C GLY A 46 -34.85 5.81 -19.85
N PHE A 47 -35.92 5.01 -19.75
CA PHE A 47 -35.79 3.57 -19.49
C PHE A 47 -35.09 2.83 -20.65
N MET A 48 -35.41 3.17 -21.90
CA MET A 48 -34.74 2.61 -23.08
C MET A 48 -33.27 3.04 -23.19
N PHE A 49 -32.94 4.30 -22.84
CA PHE A 49 -31.57 4.81 -22.81
C PHE A 49 -30.72 4.07 -21.77
N CYS A 50 -31.23 3.89 -20.55
CA CYS A 50 -30.56 3.12 -19.51
C CYS A 50 -30.39 1.62 -19.87
N LEU A 51 -31.35 1.03 -20.60
CA LEU A 51 -31.24 -0.36 -21.06
C LEU A 51 -30.19 -0.53 -22.17
N GLY A 52 -30.15 0.42 -23.11
CA GLY A 52 -29.19 0.44 -24.22
C GLY A 52 -27.75 0.64 -23.74
N LEU A 53 -27.53 1.60 -22.82
CA LEU A 53 -26.21 1.80 -22.20
C LEU A 53 -25.73 0.54 -21.48
N LYS A 54 -26.60 -0.13 -20.71
CA LYS A 54 -26.20 -1.31 -19.93
C LYS A 54 -25.82 -2.50 -20.81
N LEU A 55 -26.62 -2.81 -21.83
CA LEU A 55 -26.31 -3.87 -22.80
C LEU A 55 -25.06 -3.57 -23.64
N GLY A 56 -24.80 -2.29 -23.96
CA GLY A 56 -23.56 -1.89 -24.62
C GLY A 56 -22.32 -2.07 -23.74
N PHE A 57 -22.40 -1.67 -22.47
CA PHE A 57 -21.29 -1.76 -21.51
C PHE A 57 -20.93 -3.22 -21.19
N ASP A 58 -21.93 -4.05 -20.90
CA ASP A 58 -21.75 -5.47 -20.55
C ASP A 58 -21.13 -6.27 -21.72
N LEU A 59 -21.51 -5.97 -22.97
CA LEU A 59 -20.94 -6.63 -24.16
C LEU A 59 -19.54 -6.12 -24.54
N PHE A 60 -19.22 -4.85 -24.28
CA PHE A 60 -17.89 -4.31 -24.55
C PHE A 60 -16.86 -4.87 -23.55
N TYR A 61 -17.18 -4.89 -22.25
CA TYR A 61 -16.31 -5.46 -21.22
C TYR A 61 -16.11 -6.97 -21.37
N ALA A 62 -17.18 -7.73 -21.67
CA ALA A 62 -17.11 -9.19 -21.82
C ALA A 62 -16.27 -9.67 -23.02
N HIS A 63 -15.96 -8.80 -23.99
CA HIS A 63 -15.13 -9.16 -25.14
C HIS A 63 -13.67 -8.70 -25.01
N TYR A 64 -13.37 -7.73 -24.13
CA TYR A 64 -12.03 -7.15 -23.98
C TYR A 64 -11.26 -7.63 -22.73
N TRP A 65 -11.96 -8.06 -21.67
CA TRP A 65 -11.34 -8.38 -20.37
C TRP A 65 -11.74 -9.75 -19.81
N GLU A 66 -11.37 -10.83 -20.52
CA GLU A 66 -11.46 -12.21 -20.00
C GLU A 66 -10.41 -12.43 -18.89
N ARG A 67 -10.84 -12.39 -17.62
CA ARG A 67 -9.99 -12.44 -16.40
C ARG A 67 -9.00 -13.62 -16.31
N GLU A 68 -9.13 -14.66 -17.12
CA GLU A 68 -8.21 -15.80 -17.10
C GLU A 68 -6.79 -15.45 -17.58
N THR A 69 -6.60 -14.44 -18.44
CA THR A 69 -5.26 -14.12 -18.99
C THR A 69 -4.30 -13.58 -17.93
N LEU A 70 -4.76 -12.63 -17.11
CA LEU A 70 -3.99 -12.06 -15.99
C LEU A 70 -3.56 -13.12 -14.96
N SER A 71 -4.32 -14.21 -14.81
CA SER A 71 -3.98 -15.30 -13.87
C SER A 71 -2.63 -15.95 -14.16
N ARG A 72 -2.11 -15.89 -15.39
CA ARG A 72 -0.82 -16.51 -15.75
C ARG A 72 0.40 -15.81 -15.14
N PHE A 73 0.30 -14.53 -14.78
CA PHE A 73 1.38 -13.83 -14.07
C PHE A 73 1.43 -14.14 -12.56
N SER A 74 0.39 -14.78 -11.99
CA SER A 74 0.29 -15.04 -10.54
C SER A 74 1.28 -16.08 -9.97
N ASN A 75 2.11 -16.69 -10.82
CA ASN A 75 3.18 -17.63 -10.43
C ASN A 75 4.60 -17.06 -10.64
N ALA A 76 4.74 -15.79 -11.02
CA ALA A 76 6.03 -15.10 -10.90
C ALA A 76 6.37 -14.88 -9.41
N THR A 77 7.64 -14.62 -9.11
CA THR A 77 8.10 -14.16 -7.79
C THR A 77 7.33 -12.90 -7.36
N PRO A 78 7.12 -12.67 -6.05
CA PRO A 78 6.43 -11.47 -5.58
C PRO A 78 7.11 -10.22 -6.15
N TYR A 79 6.31 -9.36 -6.78
CA TYR A 79 6.77 -8.10 -7.35
C TYR A 79 7.30 -7.22 -6.21
N VAL A 80 8.58 -6.85 -6.28
CA VAL A 80 9.23 -6.03 -5.25
C VAL A 80 8.93 -4.57 -5.55
N ASP A 81 8.32 -3.88 -4.57
CA ASP A 81 7.79 -2.52 -4.73
C ASP A 81 8.86 -1.41 -4.76
N TYR A 82 10.13 -1.78 -4.89
CA TYR A 82 11.25 -0.87 -5.01
C TYR A 82 12.43 -1.56 -5.71
N TRP A 83 13.29 -0.74 -6.31
CA TRP A 83 14.54 -1.19 -6.92
C TRP A 83 15.55 -1.63 -5.84
N GLU A 84 15.92 -2.93 -5.83
CA GLU A 84 16.78 -3.53 -4.80
C GLU A 84 18.28 -3.55 -5.13
N TRP A 85 18.68 -3.17 -6.35
CA TRP A 85 20.01 -3.52 -6.87
C TRP A 85 20.98 -2.34 -6.82
N GLU A 86 22.09 -2.46 -6.10
CA GLU A 86 23.15 -1.46 -6.12
C GLU A 86 23.65 -1.25 -7.57
N THR A 87 23.45 -0.04 -8.11
CA THR A 87 23.97 0.32 -9.43
C THR A 87 24.73 1.64 -9.37
N THR A 88 25.75 1.75 -10.20
CA THR A 88 26.56 2.96 -10.35
C THR A 88 26.27 3.60 -11.69
N SER A 89 26.12 4.93 -11.74
CA SER A 89 26.10 5.64 -13.03
C SER A 89 27.40 5.37 -13.78
N ARG A 90 27.30 5.38 -15.12
CA ARG A 90 28.46 5.33 -16.01
C ARG A 90 28.86 6.70 -16.54
N PHE A 91 28.02 7.71 -16.35
CA PHE A 91 28.27 9.11 -16.69
C PHE A 91 29.30 9.73 -15.73
N SER A 92 30.05 10.73 -16.20
CA SER A 92 31.00 11.46 -15.35
C SER A 92 30.40 12.72 -14.73
N ASN A 93 30.79 13.04 -13.50
CA ASN A 93 30.34 14.24 -12.76
C ASN A 93 30.80 15.54 -13.43
N ALA A 94 29.93 16.17 -14.24
CA ALA A 94 30.21 17.41 -14.97
C ALA A 94 30.63 18.59 -14.05
N HIS A 95 30.17 18.61 -12.80
CA HIS A 95 30.48 19.66 -11.83
C HIS A 95 31.97 19.80 -11.44
N SER A 96 32.86 18.92 -11.91
CA SER A 96 34.32 19.08 -11.70
C SER A 96 35.07 19.77 -12.85
N ALA A 97 34.42 20.10 -13.97
CA ALA A 97 35.09 20.69 -15.15
C ALA A 97 35.04 22.23 -15.22
N ASN A 98 33.92 22.83 -14.81
CA ASN A 98 33.56 24.21 -15.17
C ASN A 98 34.24 25.35 -14.37
N GLU A 99 35.26 25.06 -13.55
CA GLU A 99 36.18 26.10 -13.04
C GLU A 99 37.35 26.42 -14.01
N SER A 100 37.51 25.68 -15.12
CA SER A 100 38.73 25.74 -15.94
C SER A 100 38.55 26.03 -17.45
N ALA A 101 37.32 25.98 -17.99
CA ALA A 101 37.04 26.20 -19.41
C ALA A 101 36.10 27.38 -19.65
N GLY A 102 36.63 28.48 -20.21
CA GLY A 102 35.85 29.67 -20.54
C GLY A 102 35.25 29.63 -21.94
N ASN A 103 33.92 29.67 -22.03
CA ASN A 103 33.13 30.12 -23.19
C ASN A 103 33.31 29.34 -24.51
N SER A 104 32.69 28.15 -24.59
CA SER A 104 32.42 27.44 -25.85
C SER A 104 30.99 26.87 -25.86
N GLY A 105 30.07 27.51 -26.57
CA GLY A 105 28.69 27.01 -26.72
C GLY A 105 28.61 25.91 -27.78
N GLY A 106 28.12 24.72 -27.41
CA GLY A 106 27.80 23.63 -28.34
C GLY A 106 27.81 22.22 -27.73
N ASP A 107 28.90 21.86 -27.06
CA ASP A 107 29.25 20.44 -26.83
C ASP A 107 29.05 19.93 -25.38
N ASP A 108 28.71 20.78 -24.41
CA ASP A 108 28.78 20.42 -22.98
C ASP A 108 27.88 19.22 -22.59
N LEU A 109 26.75 19.04 -23.29
CA LEU A 109 25.78 17.96 -23.04
C LEU A 109 26.34 16.55 -23.27
N CYS A 110 27.37 16.38 -24.12
CA CYS A 110 27.98 15.06 -24.35
C CYS A 110 29.27 14.83 -23.54
N ASN A 111 29.78 15.82 -22.81
CA ASN A 111 30.99 15.68 -21.98
C ASN A 111 30.81 14.65 -20.85
N SER A 112 29.59 14.47 -20.35
CA SER A 112 29.26 13.50 -19.31
C SER A 112 28.92 12.10 -19.85
N PHE A 113 28.67 11.96 -21.15
CA PHE A 113 28.11 10.75 -21.74
C PHE A 113 29.17 9.62 -21.85
N PRO A 114 28.85 8.37 -21.46
CA PRO A 114 29.80 7.26 -21.46
C PRO A 114 30.02 6.66 -22.86
N SER A 115 30.57 7.42 -23.81
CA SER A 115 30.78 6.98 -25.20
C SER A 115 31.61 5.70 -25.35
N TYR A 116 32.42 5.35 -24.34
CA TYR A 116 33.16 4.07 -24.26
C TYR A 116 32.25 2.83 -24.15
N LEU A 117 30.96 2.98 -23.86
CA LEU A 117 29.97 1.91 -23.85
C LEU A 117 29.35 1.64 -25.22
N LEU A 118 29.40 2.59 -26.16
CA LEU A 118 28.79 2.44 -27.49
C LEU A 118 29.28 1.21 -28.28
N PRO A 119 30.55 0.77 -28.20
CA PRO A 119 30.98 -0.50 -28.79
C PRO A 119 30.28 -1.75 -28.24
N ARG A 120 29.63 -1.69 -27.06
CA ARG A 120 28.79 -2.78 -26.52
C ARG A 120 27.33 -2.70 -27.01
N VAL A 121 26.85 -1.53 -27.44
CA VAL A 121 25.41 -1.26 -27.64
C VAL A 121 25.18 -0.66 -29.01
N GLN A 122 24.54 -1.42 -29.90
CA GLN A 122 24.05 -0.90 -31.17
C GLN A 122 22.70 -0.23 -30.95
N VAL A 123 22.60 1.05 -31.33
CA VAL A 123 21.35 1.83 -31.25
C VAL A 123 20.77 2.00 -32.65
N VAL A 124 19.45 1.87 -32.74
CA VAL A 124 18.70 1.87 -33.99
C VAL A 124 17.47 2.78 -33.85
N LEU A 125 17.47 3.91 -34.56
CA LEU A 125 16.34 4.82 -34.65
C LEU A 125 15.48 4.49 -35.87
N LYS A 126 14.23 4.05 -35.66
CA LYS A 126 13.23 3.88 -36.71
C LYS A 126 12.50 5.21 -36.95
N ILE A 127 12.43 5.65 -38.20
CA ILE A 127 11.61 6.76 -38.66
C ILE A 127 10.77 6.38 -39.89
N GLY A 128 9.79 7.19 -40.25
CA GLY A 128 9.12 7.19 -41.55
C GLY A 128 9.16 8.54 -42.24
N SER A 129 9.23 8.56 -43.57
CA SER A 129 9.44 9.79 -44.36
C SER A 129 8.24 10.74 -44.39
N THR A 130 7.12 10.35 -43.79
CA THR A 130 5.95 11.22 -43.55
C THR A 130 5.96 11.88 -42.17
N GLU A 131 6.98 11.65 -41.34
CA GLU A 131 7.13 12.31 -40.04
C GLU A 131 7.56 13.78 -40.20
N PRO A 132 7.17 14.68 -39.27
CA PRO A 132 7.66 16.05 -39.28
C PRO A 132 9.19 16.07 -39.06
N PRO A 133 9.99 16.72 -39.93
CA PRO A 133 11.45 16.78 -39.76
C PRO A 133 11.88 17.30 -38.38
N SER A 134 11.14 18.28 -37.85
CA SER A 134 11.35 18.83 -36.51
C SER A 134 11.27 17.80 -35.38
N ARG A 135 10.58 16.67 -35.56
CA ARG A 135 10.56 15.56 -34.61
C ARG A 135 11.90 14.81 -34.63
N VAL A 136 12.32 14.36 -35.81
CA VAL A 136 13.59 13.66 -36.01
C VAL A 136 14.77 14.54 -35.58
N ASP A 137 14.75 15.83 -35.95
CA ASP A 137 15.74 16.82 -35.53
C ASP A 137 15.75 17.01 -34.00
N THR A 138 14.59 17.09 -33.34
CA THR A 138 14.55 17.21 -31.87
C THR A 138 15.14 15.98 -31.21
N HIS A 139 14.75 14.78 -31.65
CA HIS A 139 15.25 13.50 -31.10
C HIS A 139 16.76 13.31 -31.34
N MET A 140 17.28 13.72 -32.50
CA MET A 140 18.72 13.71 -32.80
C MET A 140 19.49 14.77 -32.02
N ASN A 141 18.91 15.95 -31.75
CA ASN A 141 19.56 16.98 -30.94
C ASN A 141 19.53 16.70 -29.43
N THR A 142 18.69 15.76 -28.98
CA THR A 142 18.45 15.41 -27.57
C THR A 142 18.81 13.95 -27.28
N VAL A 143 17.83 13.03 -27.38
CA VAL A 143 17.90 11.62 -26.96
C VAL A 143 19.05 10.87 -27.64
N THR A 144 19.30 11.12 -28.93
CA THR A 144 20.36 10.41 -29.69
C THR A 144 21.64 11.21 -29.94
N ARG A 145 21.74 12.43 -29.39
CA ARG A 145 22.83 13.40 -29.65
C ARG A 145 24.23 12.83 -29.52
N CYS A 146 24.48 12.03 -28.50
CA CYS A 146 25.81 11.52 -28.16
C CYS A 146 26.08 10.10 -28.70
N ILE A 147 25.16 9.54 -29.50
CA ILE A 147 25.19 8.16 -29.98
C ILE A 147 25.95 8.10 -31.33
N THR A 148 27.28 8.12 -31.26
CA THR A 148 28.15 8.19 -32.46
C THR A 148 28.08 6.97 -33.39
N ASN A 149 27.47 5.86 -32.95
CA ASN A 149 27.23 4.66 -33.75
C ASN A 149 25.74 4.47 -34.13
N LEU A 150 24.93 5.52 -34.07
CA LEU A 150 23.50 5.45 -34.41
C LEU A 150 23.27 4.99 -35.85
N ILE A 151 22.52 3.89 -36.00
CA ILE A 151 21.90 3.50 -37.28
C ILE A 151 20.51 4.14 -37.33
N VAL A 152 20.15 4.70 -38.48
CA VAL A 152 18.80 5.24 -38.73
C VAL A 152 18.18 4.45 -39.88
N PHE A 153 16.99 3.89 -39.67
CA PHE A 153 16.24 3.14 -40.69
C PHE A 153 14.93 3.85 -41.05
N SER A 154 14.65 3.94 -42.35
CA SER A 154 13.48 4.59 -42.91
C SER A 154 12.83 3.78 -44.04
N ASP A 155 11.78 4.33 -44.63
CA ASP A 155 11.13 3.93 -45.89
C ASP A 155 11.58 4.78 -47.10
N HIS A 156 12.65 5.56 -46.94
CA HIS A 156 13.33 6.30 -48.01
C HIS A 156 14.81 6.55 -47.67
N GLU A 157 15.68 6.35 -48.66
CA GLU A 157 17.13 6.52 -48.56
C GLU A 157 17.52 8.01 -48.46
N SER A 158 18.23 8.43 -47.40
CA SER A 158 18.50 9.87 -47.17
C SER A 158 19.70 10.15 -46.24
N GLU A 159 19.93 11.43 -45.93
CA GLU A 159 20.93 11.89 -44.96
C GLU A 159 20.29 12.96 -44.07
N ILE A 160 20.36 12.79 -42.74
CA ILE A 160 19.79 13.71 -41.75
C ILE A 160 20.85 13.98 -40.67
N ASN A 161 21.17 15.26 -40.44
CA ASN A 161 22.16 15.70 -39.44
C ASN A 161 23.53 15.00 -39.53
N GLY A 162 23.95 14.58 -40.74
CA GLY A 162 25.20 13.85 -40.98
C GLY A 162 25.14 12.34 -40.72
N HIS A 163 23.98 11.82 -40.30
CA HIS A 163 23.70 10.39 -40.26
C HIS A 163 23.06 9.95 -41.58
N HIS A 164 23.55 8.82 -42.11
CA HIS A 164 22.96 8.16 -43.26
C HIS A 164 21.70 7.38 -42.82
N VAL A 165 20.63 7.51 -43.59
CA VAL A 165 19.28 7.04 -43.26
C VAL A 165 18.88 5.98 -44.27
N TYR A 166 19.23 4.74 -43.94
CA TYR A 166 19.08 3.59 -44.82
C TYR A 166 17.61 3.28 -45.11
N ASP A 167 17.28 3.03 -46.37
CA ASP A 167 15.98 2.46 -46.74
C ASP A 167 15.93 0.97 -46.38
N ILE A 168 15.31 0.65 -45.24
CA ILE A 168 15.21 -0.75 -44.78
C ILE A 168 14.15 -1.53 -45.54
N LEU A 169 13.19 -0.85 -46.17
CA LEU A 169 12.16 -1.50 -46.98
C LEU A 169 12.70 -1.92 -48.36
N ALA A 170 13.68 -1.20 -48.91
CA ALA A 170 14.40 -1.61 -50.12
C ALA A 170 15.09 -2.99 -50.01
N THR A 171 15.29 -3.52 -48.79
CA THR A 171 15.88 -4.84 -48.54
C THR A 171 14.92 -6.02 -48.70
N ILE A 172 13.59 -5.78 -48.74
CA ILE A 172 12.59 -6.86 -48.65
C ILE A 172 12.35 -7.55 -50.01
N PRO A 173 12.07 -8.86 -50.04
CA PRO A 173 11.96 -9.63 -51.30
C PRO A 173 10.87 -9.14 -52.27
N GLU A 174 11.08 -9.34 -53.58
CA GLU A 174 10.14 -8.99 -54.68
C GLU A 174 8.67 -9.44 -54.45
N SER A 175 8.45 -10.50 -53.66
CA SER A 175 7.11 -10.99 -53.29
C SER A 175 6.27 -10.01 -52.46
N PHE A 176 6.87 -9.05 -51.75
CA PHE A 176 6.15 -7.99 -51.03
C PHE A 176 5.52 -6.96 -51.98
N TRP A 177 6.20 -6.67 -53.09
CA TRP A 177 5.97 -5.54 -54.00
C TRP A 177 4.79 -5.71 -54.97
N GLY A 178 3.85 -6.60 -54.64
CA GLY A 178 2.59 -6.73 -55.36
C GLY A 178 1.75 -5.46 -55.29
N ASN A 179 0.80 -5.31 -56.22
CA ASN A 179 -0.07 -4.14 -56.33
C ASN A 179 -1.08 -4.05 -55.15
N THR A 180 -0.56 -3.61 -54.00
CA THR A 180 -1.24 -3.38 -52.73
C THR A 180 -1.31 -1.88 -52.45
N SER A 181 -2.28 -1.45 -51.64
CA SER A 181 -2.38 -0.08 -51.13
C SER A 181 -1.10 0.39 -50.44
N ASP A 182 -0.48 -0.53 -49.70
CA ASP A 182 0.67 -0.30 -48.84
C ASP A 182 1.88 0.12 -49.70
N PHE A 183 2.28 -0.71 -50.67
CA PHE A 183 3.46 -0.41 -51.50
C PHE A 183 3.23 0.66 -52.58
N GLN A 184 1.98 1.06 -52.85
CA GLN A 184 1.71 2.29 -53.61
C GLN A 184 2.18 3.55 -52.87
N ALA A 185 2.05 3.57 -51.53
CA ALA A 185 2.54 4.67 -50.70
C ALA A 185 4.07 4.77 -50.73
N TYR A 186 4.77 3.67 -50.46
CA TYR A 186 6.24 3.62 -50.59
C TYR A 186 6.70 4.03 -51.99
N SER A 187 6.05 3.51 -53.04
CA SER A 187 6.38 3.86 -54.42
C SER A 187 6.25 5.37 -54.70
N ALA A 188 5.38 6.08 -53.98
CA ALA A 188 5.26 7.54 -54.06
C ALA A 188 6.40 8.25 -53.29
N LEU A 189 6.76 7.78 -52.09
CA LEU A 189 7.94 8.27 -51.35
C LEU A 189 9.20 8.21 -52.24
N GLN A 190 9.45 7.07 -52.88
CA GLN A 190 10.60 6.86 -53.80
C GLN A 190 10.58 7.71 -55.09
N ARG A 191 9.47 8.40 -55.38
CA ARG A 191 9.38 9.40 -56.45
C ARG A 191 9.51 10.84 -55.94
N GLY A 192 9.73 11.03 -54.64
CA GLY A 192 9.74 12.33 -53.97
C GLY A 192 8.34 12.91 -53.73
N GLU A 193 7.27 12.11 -53.86
CA GLU A 193 5.88 12.55 -53.76
C GLU A 193 5.38 12.58 -52.31
N PHE A 194 6.24 13.00 -51.36
CA PHE A 194 5.99 12.92 -49.91
C PHE A 194 4.64 13.51 -49.47
N GLU A 195 4.25 14.68 -50.00
CA GLU A 195 2.97 15.35 -49.71
C GLU A 195 1.73 14.54 -50.11
N THR A 196 1.87 13.52 -50.96
CA THR A 196 0.76 12.67 -51.42
C THR A 196 0.48 11.48 -50.49
N VAL A 197 1.41 11.18 -49.58
CA VAL A 197 1.32 10.03 -48.68
C VAL A 197 0.79 10.49 -47.32
N GLY A 198 -0.46 10.13 -47.00
CA GLY A 198 -1.04 10.46 -45.71
C GLY A 198 -0.34 9.72 -44.56
N GLY A 199 -0.30 10.32 -43.36
CA GLY A 199 0.39 9.72 -42.20
C GLY A 199 -0.12 8.32 -41.80
N SER A 200 -1.37 7.97 -42.10
CA SER A 200 -1.89 6.61 -41.92
C SER A 200 -1.33 5.60 -42.93
N GLN A 201 -0.96 6.04 -44.13
CA GLN A 201 -0.27 5.22 -45.13
C GLN A 201 1.21 5.04 -44.75
N GLY A 202 1.88 6.09 -44.25
CA GLY A 202 3.22 6.00 -43.65
C GLY A 202 3.24 5.01 -42.48
N TRP A 203 2.30 5.13 -41.54
CA TRP A 203 2.14 4.17 -40.43
C TRP A 203 1.85 2.73 -40.91
N THR A 204 1.21 2.56 -42.07
CA THR A 204 0.99 1.23 -42.69
C THR A 204 2.29 0.64 -43.27
N LEU A 205 3.29 1.46 -43.62
CA LEU A 205 4.62 0.99 -44.03
C LEU A 205 5.48 0.52 -42.85
N ASP A 206 5.29 1.10 -41.66
CA ASP A 206 6.10 0.79 -40.48
C ASP A 206 6.08 -0.68 -40.07
N LYS A 207 4.94 -1.39 -40.25
CA LYS A 207 4.85 -2.82 -39.93
C LYS A 207 5.86 -3.68 -40.71
N TYR A 208 6.31 -3.23 -41.88
CA TYR A 208 7.31 -3.93 -42.70
C TYR A 208 8.75 -3.68 -42.24
N LYS A 209 9.01 -2.66 -41.39
CA LYS A 209 10.37 -2.29 -40.95
C LYS A 209 10.92 -3.20 -39.82
N PHE A 210 10.05 -3.72 -38.95
CA PHE A 210 10.44 -4.31 -37.66
C PHE A 210 11.33 -5.57 -37.72
N LEU A 211 11.12 -6.46 -38.70
CA LEU A 211 12.00 -7.62 -38.89
C LEU A 211 13.30 -7.28 -39.65
N PRO A 212 13.28 -6.60 -40.82
CA PRO A 212 14.51 -6.29 -41.53
C PRO A 212 15.39 -5.29 -40.78
N MET A 213 14.86 -4.41 -39.92
CA MET A 213 15.70 -3.52 -39.09
C MET A 213 16.51 -4.28 -38.03
N VAL A 214 16.02 -5.41 -37.52
CA VAL A 214 16.77 -6.26 -36.58
C VAL A 214 17.82 -7.08 -37.34
N GLU A 215 17.46 -7.62 -38.51
CA GLU A 215 18.35 -8.35 -39.41
C GLU A 215 19.50 -7.45 -39.90
N GLY A 216 19.18 -6.27 -40.42
CA GLY A 216 20.14 -5.27 -40.90
C GLY A 216 21.02 -4.66 -39.80
N ALA A 217 20.49 -4.38 -38.60
CA ALA A 217 21.32 -3.91 -37.49
C ALA A 217 22.37 -4.95 -37.07
N TYR A 218 22.02 -6.24 -37.11
CA TYR A 218 22.95 -7.33 -36.85
C TYR A 218 23.99 -7.49 -37.97
N GLU A 219 23.59 -7.37 -39.24
CA GLU A 219 24.52 -7.43 -40.36
C GLU A 219 25.50 -6.24 -40.38
N MET A 220 25.07 -5.04 -39.93
CA MET A 220 25.93 -3.86 -39.80
C MET A 220 26.85 -3.91 -38.58
N ASN A 221 26.42 -4.44 -37.44
CA ASN A 221 27.23 -4.57 -36.23
C ASN A 221 27.00 -5.91 -35.48
N PRO A 222 27.55 -7.02 -36.00
CA PRO A 222 27.42 -8.34 -35.35
C PRO A 222 28.27 -8.48 -34.08
N SER A 223 29.04 -7.44 -33.71
CA SER A 223 29.89 -7.42 -32.51
C SER A 223 29.22 -6.78 -31.28
N ALA A 224 28.06 -6.14 -31.46
CA ALA A 224 27.33 -5.56 -30.33
C ALA A 224 26.82 -6.66 -29.38
N GLN A 225 26.81 -6.34 -28.09
CA GLN A 225 26.26 -7.17 -27.01
C GLN A 225 24.74 -6.95 -26.88
N TRP A 226 24.29 -5.73 -27.14
CA TRP A 226 22.91 -5.30 -27.02
C TRP A 226 22.48 -4.49 -28.25
N PHE A 227 21.24 -4.68 -28.68
CA PHE A 227 20.60 -3.95 -29.78
C PHE A 227 19.38 -3.22 -29.24
N VAL A 228 19.40 -1.89 -29.30
CA VAL A 228 18.39 -0.99 -28.70
C VAL A 228 17.63 -0.30 -29.82
N PHE A 229 16.33 -0.51 -29.89
CA PHE A 229 15.45 -0.01 -30.95
C PHE A 229 14.49 1.03 -30.40
N ILE A 230 14.43 2.20 -31.03
CA ILE A 230 13.71 3.39 -30.56
C ILE A 230 13.02 4.10 -31.74
N GLU A 231 11.96 4.85 -31.45
CA GLU A 231 11.18 5.62 -32.45
C GLU A 231 11.33 7.14 -32.19
N SER A 232 10.98 7.98 -33.17
CA SER A 232 11.28 9.42 -33.12
C SER A 232 10.48 10.23 -32.09
N ASP A 233 9.43 9.67 -31.49
CA ASP A 233 8.73 10.23 -30.32
C ASP A 233 8.89 9.39 -29.05
N THR A 234 9.83 8.43 -29.06
CA THR A 234 10.32 7.77 -27.84
C THR A 234 11.39 8.62 -27.16
N TYR A 235 11.35 8.72 -25.83
CA TYR A 235 12.43 9.24 -25.00
C TYR A 235 13.15 8.07 -24.33
N PHE A 236 14.49 8.14 -24.22
CA PHE A 236 15.30 7.12 -23.53
C PHE A 236 16.25 7.75 -22.50
N VAL A 237 16.18 7.24 -21.27
CA VAL A 237 17.07 7.60 -20.15
C VAL A 237 18.28 6.68 -20.20
N TRP A 238 19.37 7.14 -20.83
CA TRP A 238 20.56 6.31 -21.06
C TRP A 238 21.25 5.84 -19.77
N ASP A 239 21.22 6.64 -18.69
CA ASP A 239 21.79 6.22 -17.40
C ASP A 239 21.04 5.00 -16.82
N SER A 240 19.70 5.06 -16.76
CA SER A 240 18.86 3.95 -16.33
C SER A 240 19.05 2.70 -17.21
N LEU A 241 19.17 2.89 -18.53
CA LEU A 241 19.40 1.77 -19.45
C LEU A 241 20.78 1.12 -19.21
N PHE A 242 21.87 1.89 -19.13
CA PHE A 242 23.20 1.31 -18.89
C PHE A 242 23.30 0.64 -17.51
N ARG A 243 22.62 1.17 -16.48
CA ARG A 243 22.49 0.53 -15.17
C ARG A 243 21.77 -0.83 -15.26
N LEU A 244 20.70 -0.94 -16.06
CA LEU A 244 20.02 -2.21 -16.32
C LEU A 244 20.92 -3.19 -17.07
N LEU A 245 21.51 -2.78 -18.20
CA LEU A 245 22.25 -3.69 -19.09
C LEU A 245 23.55 -4.25 -18.46
N ASP A 246 24.09 -3.60 -17.44
CA ASP A 246 25.21 -4.15 -16.64
C ASP A 246 24.77 -5.23 -15.63
N GLN A 247 23.46 -5.48 -15.43
CA GLN A 247 22.95 -6.58 -14.58
C GLN A 247 22.75 -7.91 -15.33
N PHE A 248 22.82 -7.89 -16.68
CA PHE A 248 22.43 -9.04 -17.50
C PHE A 248 23.56 -9.53 -18.40
N ASP A 249 23.60 -10.84 -18.64
CA ASP A 249 24.53 -11.47 -19.57
C ASP A 249 23.96 -11.44 -21.00
N PRO A 250 24.58 -10.73 -21.97
CA PRO A 250 24.12 -10.65 -23.35
C PRO A 250 24.22 -11.97 -24.14
N SER A 251 24.90 -12.99 -23.60
CA SER A 251 24.92 -14.35 -24.15
C SER A 251 23.66 -15.16 -23.80
N VAL A 252 22.84 -14.67 -22.86
CA VAL A 252 21.49 -15.20 -22.60
C VAL A 252 20.51 -14.53 -23.55
N PRO A 253 19.61 -15.27 -24.22
CA PRO A 253 18.66 -14.71 -25.18
C PRO A 253 17.51 -13.97 -24.47
N LEU A 254 17.77 -12.71 -24.13
CA LEU A 254 16.91 -11.76 -23.43
C LEU A 254 16.25 -10.77 -24.41
N TYR A 255 15.00 -10.42 -24.11
CA TYR A 255 14.15 -9.47 -24.85
C TYR A 255 13.39 -8.58 -23.85
N PHE A 256 13.66 -7.28 -23.87
CA PHE A 256 13.13 -6.28 -22.92
C PHE A 256 12.25 -5.25 -23.62
N GLY A 257 11.22 -4.77 -22.93
CA GLY A 257 10.30 -3.72 -23.38
C GLY A 257 8.95 -3.79 -22.65
N SER A 258 8.04 -2.85 -22.96
CA SER A 258 6.68 -2.80 -22.41
C SER A 258 5.82 -3.93 -22.99
N PRO A 259 5.21 -4.82 -22.17
CA PRO A 259 4.45 -5.97 -22.66
C PRO A 259 3.09 -5.58 -23.23
N SER A 260 2.82 -6.02 -24.47
CA SER A 260 1.52 -5.92 -25.14
C SER A 260 0.99 -7.32 -25.50
N PRO A 261 -0.34 -7.58 -25.38
CA PRO A 261 -0.92 -8.89 -25.70
C PRO A 261 -0.77 -9.25 -27.18
N GLY A 262 -0.04 -10.34 -27.45
CA GLY A 262 0.30 -10.80 -28.79
C GLY A 262 -0.53 -11.98 -29.29
N ARG A 263 -0.13 -12.49 -30.46
CA ARG A 263 -0.75 -13.63 -31.15
C ARG A 263 -0.74 -14.88 -30.25
N SER A 264 -1.80 -15.69 -30.31
CA SER A 264 -1.89 -16.99 -29.62
C SER A 264 -1.65 -16.98 -28.10
N ARG A 265 -1.94 -15.87 -27.40
CA ARG A 265 -1.68 -15.64 -25.96
C ARG A 265 -0.19 -15.47 -25.58
N THR A 266 0.64 -15.00 -26.52
CA THR A 266 2.02 -14.51 -26.26
C THR A 266 2.01 -13.03 -25.85
N PHE A 267 3.18 -12.45 -25.59
CA PHE A 267 3.38 -11.01 -25.40
C PHE A 267 4.54 -10.52 -26.26
N PHE A 268 4.45 -9.28 -26.75
CA PHE A 268 5.51 -8.59 -27.51
C PHE A 268 5.86 -7.25 -26.84
N ALA A 269 7.08 -6.75 -27.08
CA ALA A 269 7.45 -5.40 -26.66
C ALA A 269 6.79 -4.36 -27.57
N TYR A 270 6.01 -3.45 -27.00
CA TYR A 270 5.37 -2.35 -27.73
C TYR A 270 6.42 -1.43 -28.37
N GLY A 271 6.42 -1.34 -29.71
CA GLY A 271 7.49 -0.69 -30.49
C GLY A 271 7.77 0.76 -30.08
N GLY A 272 6.71 1.55 -29.87
CA GLY A 272 6.83 2.97 -29.52
C GLY A 272 7.44 3.27 -28.14
N ALA A 273 7.39 2.33 -27.19
CA ALA A 273 8.15 2.44 -25.94
C ALA A 273 9.64 2.08 -26.11
N GLY A 274 10.04 1.67 -27.31
CA GLY A 274 11.32 1.04 -27.59
C GLY A 274 11.47 -0.33 -26.96
N PHE A 275 12.48 -1.07 -27.42
CA PHE A 275 12.78 -2.40 -26.93
C PHE A 275 14.27 -2.73 -27.07
N VAL A 276 14.73 -3.73 -26.32
CA VAL A 276 16.13 -4.16 -26.32
C VAL A 276 16.22 -5.66 -26.54
N LEU A 277 17.13 -6.07 -27.43
CA LEU A 277 17.49 -7.45 -27.68
C LEU A 277 18.96 -7.67 -27.29
N SER A 278 19.20 -8.76 -26.55
CA SER A 278 20.55 -9.31 -26.39
C SER A 278 21.10 -9.83 -27.73
N THR A 279 22.42 -9.86 -27.89
CA THR A 279 23.05 -10.45 -29.08
C THR A 279 22.67 -11.92 -29.27
N ALA A 280 22.49 -12.68 -28.19
CA ALA A 280 21.98 -14.06 -28.26
C ALA A 280 20.51 -14.17 -28.72
N ALA A 281 19.64 -13.21 -28.38
CA ALA A 281 18.28 -13.17 -28.89
C ALA A 281 18.24 -12.84 -30.39
N VAL A 282 19.03 -11.86 -30.83
CA VAL A 282 19.16 -11.51 -32.25
C VAL A 282 19.75 -12.68 -33.04
N GLN A 283 20.82 -13.32 -32.55
CA GLN A 283 21.44 -14.50 -33.18
C GLN A 283 20.48 -15.67 -33.31
N LYS A 284 19.60 -15.91 -32.32
CA LYS A 284 18.51 -16.90 -32.44
C LYS A 284 17.53 -16.54 -33.54
N LEU A 285 17.10 -15.27 -33.59
CA LEU A 285 16.08 -14.79 -34.52
C LEU A 285 16.57 -14.85 -35.98
N VAL A 286 17.81 -14.44 -36.26
CA VAL A 286 18.39 -14.45 -37.62
C VAL A 286 19.01 -15.79 -38.02
N ALA A 287 18.89 -16.84 -37.19
CA ALA A 287 19.50 -18.14 -37.45
C ALA A 287 18.83 -18.87 -38.64
N ARG A 288 19.56 -19.03 -39.74
CA ARG A 288 19.13 -19.78 -40.93
C ARG A 288 20.02 -21.02 -41.11
N LYS A 289 19.45 -22.19 -41.43
CA LYS A 289 20.26 -23.38 -41.78
C LYS A 289 21.00 -23.15 -43.10
N SER A 290 22.32 -23.29 -43.06
CA SER A 290 23.16 -23.44 -44.26
C SER A 290 23.34 -24.91 -44.64
N ASP A 291 23.53 -25.17 -45.93
CA ASP A 291 24.03 -26.45 -46.40
C ASP A 291 25.55 -26.61 -46.17
N GLY A 292 26.10 -27.77 -46.55
CA GLY A 292 27.53 -28.05 -46.42
C GLY A 292 28.47 -27.22 -47.30
N SER A 293 27.94 -26.31 -48.12
CA SER A 293 28.70 -25.33 -48.91
C SER A 293 28.62 -23.90 -48.35
N GLY A 294 27.83 -23.67 -47.29
CA GLY A 294 27.60 -22.36 -46.70
C GLY A 294 26.44 -21.58 -47.32
N VAL A 295 25.70 -22.17 -48.26
CA VAL A 295 24.50 -21.54 -48.86
C VAL A 295 23.31 -21.75 -47.93
N TYR A 296 22.58 -20.68 -47.61
CA TYR A 296 21.36 -20.78 -46.79
C TYR A 296 20.28 -21.59 -47.52
N SER A 297 19.84 -22.69 -46.87
CA SER A 297 18.72 -23.52 -47.30
C SER A 297 17.35 -23.00 -46.85
N GLU A 298 17.35 -21.99 -45.98
CA GLU A 298 16.16 -21.36 -45.42
C GLU A 298 16.11 -19.88 -45.81
N PRO A 299 14.91 -19.32 -46.06
CA PRO A 299 14.76 -17.94 -46.53
C PRO A 299 15.17 -16.92 -45.45
N PRO A 300 15.47 -15.65 -45.82
CA PRO A 300 15.71 -14.57 -44.86
C PRO A 300 14.56 -14.38 -43.86
N LEU A 301 14.84 -13.82 -42.68
CA LEU A 301 13.87 -13.67 -41.59
C LEU A 301 12.59 -12.98 -42.08
N THR A 302 12.75 -11.86 -42.77
CA THR A 302 11.66 -11.07 -43.33
C THR A 302 10.81 -11.86 -44.33
N GLN A 303 11.42 -12.75 -45.12
CA GLN A 303 10.70 -13.61 -46.07
C GLN A 303 10.00 -14.79 -45.38
N HIS A 304 10.61 -15.37 -44.34
CA HIS A 304 10.00 -16.46 -43.56
C HIS A 304 8.65 -16.02 -42.96
N TYR A 305 8.59 -14.78 -42.48
CA TYR A 305 7.40 -14.19 -41.86
C TYR A 305 6.48 -13.42 -42.82
N GLU A 306 6.78 -13.37 -44.13
CA GLU A 306 6.06 -12.56 -45.14
C GLU A 306 4.54 -12.60 -45.02
N ARG A 307 3.96 -13.81 -44.94
CA ARG A 307 2.51 -14.00 -44.84
C ARG A 307 1.93 -13.32 -43.59
N ILE A 308 2.65 -13.38 -42.48
CA ILE A 308 2.22 -12.81 -41.20
C ILE A 308 2.38 -11.28 -41.24
N ILE A 309 3.48 -10.74 -41.78
CA ILE A 309 3.70 -9.29 -41.92
C ILE A 309 2.59 -8.63 -42.78
N LYS A 310 2.07 -9.35 -43.78
CA LYS A 310 0.96 -8.90 -44.64
C LYS A 310 -0.42 -9.04 -43.99
N GLU A 311 -0.62 -10.00 -43.10
CA GLU A 311 -1.88 -10.26 -42.40
C GLU A 311 -2.08 -9.41 -41.13
N ASP A 312 -1.00 -9.09 -40.43
CA ASP A 312 -1.04 -8.40 -39.14
C ASP A 312 -1.10 -6.87 -39.28
N CYS A 313 -1.51 -6.19 -38.21
CA CYS A 313 -1.54 -4.73 -38.19
C CYS A 313 -0.17 -4.11 -37.96
N CYS A 314 0.67 -4.81 -37.20
CA CYS A 314 1.63 -4.17 -36.31
C CYS A 314 2.95 -4.96 -36.34
N GLY A 315 4.05 -4.31 -36.73
CA GLY A 315 5.33 -5.01 -36.96
C GLY A 315 6.01 -5.52 -35.69
N ASP A 316 5.77 -4.86 -34.56
CA ASP A 316 6.20 -5.26 -33.22
C ASP A 316 5.50 -6.55 -32.74
N SER A 317 4.20 -6.70 -33.00
CA SER A 317 3.45 -7.96 -32.83
C SER A 317 4.08 -9.12 -33.62
N VAL A 318 4.51 -8.86 -34.86
CA VAL A 318 5.15 -9.88 -35.71
C VAL A 318 6.58 -10.20 -35.24
N LEU A 319 7.35 -9.18 -34.83
CA LEU A 319 8.69 -9.37 -34.26
C LEU A 319 8.64 -10.18 -32.96
N GLY A 320 7.72 -9.87 -32.04
CA GLY A 320 7.51 -10.63 -30.81
C GLY A 320 7.05 -12.07 -31.07
N TRP A 321 6.23 -12.30 -32.10
CA TRP A 321 5.86 -13.65 -32.53
C TRP A 321 7.07 -14.44 -33.07
N ALA A 322 7.89 -13.82 -33.93
CA ALA A 322 9.09 -14.46 -34.49
C ALA A 322 10.15 -14.76 -33.41
N LEU A 323 10.32 -13.87 -32.43
CA LEU A 323 11.15 -14.11 -31.25
C LEU A 323 10.62 -15.29 -30.42
N HIS A 324 9.31 -15.36 -30.17
CA HIS A 324 8.70 -16.47 -29.44
C HIS A 324 8.88 -17.82 -30.15
N GLU A 325 8.66 -17.90 -31.47
CA GLU A 325 8.92 -19.11 -32.26
C GLU A 325 10.42 -19.47 -32.29
N SER A 326 11.32 -18.49 -32.19
CA SER A 326 12.76 -18.69 -32.00
C SER A 326 13.15 -19.13 -30.57
N GLY A 327 12.17 -19.29 -29.67
CA GLY A 327 12.38 -19.62 -28.27
C GLY A 327 13.01 -18.48 -27.47
N VAL A 328 12.58 -17.25 -27.72
CA VAL A 328 12.92 -16.04 -26.98
C VAL A 328 11.61 -15.41 -26.47
N GLU A 329 11.38 -15.48 -25.15
CA GLU A 329 10.19 -14.88 -24.54
C GLU A 329 10.49 -13.47 -24.04
N LEU A 330 9.49 -12.59 -24.11
CA LEU A 330 9.57 -11.23 -23.58
C LEU A 330 9.66 -11.26 -22.05
N SER A 331 10.68 -10.62 -21.47
CA SER A 331 10.85 -10.55 -20.01
C SER A 331 9.88 -9.58 -19.32
N GLY A 332 9.28 -8.64 -20.07
CA GLY A 332 8.17 -7.79 -19.60
C GLY A 332 8.61 -6.70 -18.61
N MET A 333 9.42 -5.75 -19.08
CA MET A 333 10.06 -4.72 -18.24
C MET A 333 9.17 -3.48 -18.03
N TRP A 334 7.91 -3.69 -17.63
CA TRP A 334 6.99 -2.62 -17.23
C TRP A 334 7.04 -2.43 -15.70
N PRO A 335 6.98 -1.19 -15.18
CA PRO A 335 6.77 0.06 -15.91
C PRO A 335 8.02 0.70 -16.51
N MET A 336 9.23 0.14 -16.30
CA MET A 336 10.50 0.77 -16.71
C MET A 336 10.51 1.24 -18.18
N PHE A 337 9.98 0.43 -19.09
CA PHE A 337 9.65 0.82 -20.45
C PHE A 337 8.18 1.26 -20.50
N ASN A 338 7.94 2.54 -20.79
CA ASN A 338 6.63 3.15 -20.61
C ASN A 338 5.90 3.41 -21.95
N PRO A 339 4.68 2.89 -22.15
CA PRO A 339 3.88 3.15 -23.35
C PRO A 339 3.19 4.52 -23.37
N HIS A 340 3.25 5.29 -22.27
CA HIS A 340 2.54 6.55 -22.07
C HIS A 340 3.39 7.81 -22.32
N PRO A 341 2.78 8.94 -22.75
CA PRO A 341 3.42 10.25 -22.80
C PRO A 341 3.64 10.82 -21.41
N LEU A 342 4.62 11.70 -21.25
CA LEU A 342 5.07 12.26 -19.97
C LEU A 342 3.93 12.82 -19.07
N HIS A 343 2.96 13.53 -19.67
CA HIS A 343 1.80 14.10 -18.95
C HIS A 343 0.61 13.15 -18.79
N GLY A 344 0.69 11.94 -19.36
CA GLY A 344 -0.30 10.86 -19.26
C GLY A 344 0.23 9.62 -18.53
N ILE A 345 1.32 9.77 -17.76
CA ILE A 345 1.86 8.72 -16.90
C ILE A 345 0.95 8.58 -15.66
N PRO A 346 0.43 7.38 -15.35
CA PRO A 346 -0.24 7.13 -14.09
C PRO A 346 0.81 7.00 -12.96
N PHE A 347 0.79 7.92 -12.00
CA PHE A 347 1.70 7.91 -10.85
C PHE A 347 1.05 7.18 -9.67
N ASN A 348 1.40 5.91 -9.48
CA ASN A 348 0.90 5.07 -8.39
C ASN A 348 2.02 4.16 -7.83
N GLU A 349 1.69 3.41 -6.78
CA GLU A 349 2.60 2.52 -6.02
C GLU A 349 3.52 1.66 -6.92
N PRO A 350 3.01 0.82 -7.87
CA PRO A 350 3.86 0.04 -8.78
C PRO A 350 4.84 0.82 -9.67
N GLN A 351 4.59 2.12 -9.94
CA GLN A 351 5.51 2.98 -10.68
C GLN A 351 6.50 3.69 -9.78
N TRP A 352 6.08 4.17 -8.61
CA TRP A 352 6.73 5.28 -7.90
C TRP A 352 8.23 5.08 -7.65
N CYS A 353 8.62 3.89 -7.21
CA CYS A 353 10.01 3.52 -6.90
C CYS A 353 10.76 2.82 -8.04
N GLN A 354 10.20 2.77 -9.26
CA GLN A 354 10.81 2.10 -10.41
C GLN A 354 11.64 3.07 -11.27
N PRO A 355 12.78 2.64 -11.83
CA PRO A 355 13.52 3.43 -12.81
C PRO A 355 12.79 3.56 -14.14
N VAL A 356 12.75 4.77 -14.67
CA VAL A 356 12.33 5.06 -16.03
C VAL A 356 13.50 4.76 -16.96
N ILE A 357 13.30 3.87 -17.94
CA ILE A 357 14.21 3.62 -19.05
C ILE A 357 13.71 4.35 -20.30
N SER A 358 12.41 4.31 -20.57
CA SER A 358 11.85 4.94 -21.76
C SER A 358 10.41 5.40 -21.61
N MET A 359 9.98 6.33 -22.46
CA MET A 359 8.61 6.87 -22.55
C MET A 359 8.24 7.14 -24.02
N HIS A 360 6.95 7.12 -24.36
CA HIS A 360 6.48 7.18 -25.76
C HIS A 360 5.54 8.37 -25.99
N LYS A 361 5.57 8.99 -27.17
CA LYS A 361 4.77 10.17 -27.56
C LYS A 361 5.09 11.42 -26.73
N LEU A 362 6.36 11.68 -26.40
CA LEU A 362 6.73 12.99 -25.83
C LEU A 362 6.49 14.10 -26.86
N SER A 363 6.09 15.29 -26.39
CA SER A 363 6.10 16.47 -27.26
C SER A 363 7.55 16.93 -27.52
N LEU A 364 7.74 17.76 -28.54
CA LEU A 364 9.07 18.29 -28.87
C LEU A 364 9.61 19.21 -27.76
N GLU A 365 8.70 19.87 -27.05
CA GLU A 365 8.99 20.70 -25.88
C GLU A 365 9.42 19.82 -24.70
N ASP A 366 8.60 18.84 -24.31
CA ASP A 366 8.92 17.87 -23.24
C ASP A 366 10.26 17.17 -23.48
N MET A 367 10.51 16.69 -24.70
CA MET A 367 11.74 16.00 -25.07
C MET A 367 12.98 16.91 -24.94
N THR A 368 12.83 18.20 -25.28
CA THR A 368 13.91 19.20 -25.19
C THR A 368 14.17 19.61 -23.74
N GLU A 369 13.13 19.81 -22.95
CA GLU A 369 13.25 20.27 -21.57
C GLU A 369 13.69 19.15 -20.62
N LEU A 370 13.16 17.93 -20.80
CA LEU A 370 13.57 16.76 -20.01
C LEU A 370 15.02 16.38 -20.31
N ALA A 371 15.48 16.44 -21.58
CA ALA A 371 16.89 16.21 -21.93
C ALA A 371 17.85 17.28 -21.38
N ARG A 372 17.38 18.51 -21.13
CA ARG A 372 18.17 19.52 -20.43
C ARG A 372 18.25 19.19 -18.95
N TRP A 373 17.11 18.96 -18.31
CA TRP A 373 17.01 18.66 -16.88
C TRP A 373 17.71 17.35 -16.49
N GLU A 374 17.63 16.28 -17.30
CA GLU A 374 18.37 15.03 -17.04
C GLU A 374 19.90 15.25 -17.07
N ASN A 375 20.37 16.21 -17.86
CA ASN A 375 21.79 16.56 -17.89
C ASN A 375 22.24 17.39 -16.70
N GLU A 376 21.34 18.22 -16.15
CA GLU A 376 21.56 19.01 -14.93
C GLU A 376 21.35 18.21 -13.63
N ARG A 377 20.60 17.11 -13.64
CA ARG A 377 20.32 16.29 -12.43
C ARG A 377 21.56 15.54 -11.91
N GLY A 378 21.60 15.35 -10.59
CA GLY A 378 22.55 14.44 -9.94
C GLY A 378 22.24 12.97 -10.32
N ARG A 379 23.24 12.25 -10.84
CA ARG A 379 23.11 10.86 -11.31
C ARG A 379 23.57 9.82 -10.28
N GLU A 380 23.39 10.09 -8.99
CA GLU A 380 23.70 9.12 -7.92
C GLU A 380 22.80 7.88 -8.04
N PHE A 381 21.50 8.12 -8.22
CA PHE A 381 20.47 7.12 -8.48
C PHE A 381 20.01 7.15 -9.96
N PRO A 382 19.43 6.05 -10.50
CA PRO A 382 18.72 6.12 -11.79
C PRO A 382 17.58 7.15 -11.74
N LEU A 383 17.02 7.51 -12.89
CA LEU A 383 15.85 8.40 -12.93
C LEU A 383 14.60 7.60 -12.54
N LEU A 384 13.92 7.99 -11.47
CA LEU A 384 12.71 7.33 -10.97
C LEU A 384 11.42 8.04 -11.45
N TYR A 385 10.29 7.33 -11.39
CA TYR A 385 8.98 7.97 -11.60
C TYR A 385 8.68 9.08 -10.59
N ALA A 386 9.16 8.95 -9.35
CA ALA A 386 9.13 10.04 -8.37
C ALA A 386 9.80 11.33 -8.89
N ASP A 387 10.95 11.20 -9.57
CA ASP A 387 11.67 12.35 -10.13
C ASP A 387 10.90 13.01 -11.28
N LEU A 388 10.20 12.22 -12.12
CA LEU A 388 9.31 12.76 -13.16
C LEU A 388 8.12 13.51 -12.57
N PHE A 389 7.61 13.07 -11.42
CA PHE A 389 6.52 13.74 -10.72
C PHE A 389 6.97 15.11 -10.16
N GLU A 390 8.20 15.21 -9.64
CA GLU A 390 8.78 16.50 -9.26
C GLU A 390 9.08 17.38 -10.49
N TYR A 391 9.67 16.81 -11.56
CA TYR A 391 9.95 17.52 -12.83
C TYR A 391 8.69 18.13 -13.46
N THR A 392 7.59 17.36 -13.54
CA THR A 392 6.30 17.84 -14.08
C THR A 392 5.58 18.83 -13.15
N MET A 393 6.19 19.19 -12.00
CA MET A 393 5.65 20.10 -10.99
C MET A 393 4.28 19.70 -10.43
N LEU A 394 3.88 18.43 -10.58
CA LEU A 394 2.59 17.93 -10.08
C LEU A 394 2.50 18.02 -8.56
N GLY A 395 3.64 18.00 -7.85
CA GLY A 395 3.71 18.23 -6.41
C GLY A 395 3.58 19.69 -5.95
N THR A 396 3.52 20.67 -6.87
CA THR A 396 3.39 22.10 -6.52
C THR A 396 1.97 22.64 -6.68
N VAL A 397 1.04 21.85 -7.24
CA VAL A 397 -0.37 22.23 -7.40
C VAL A 397 -1.22 21.65 -6.26
N GLU A 398 -2.04 22.48 -5.63
CA GLU A 398 -2.95 22.07 -4.54
C GLU A 398 -4.09 21.17 -5.04
N TYR A 399 -4.54 21.38 -6.27
CA TYR A 399 -5.46 20.52 -7.00
C TYR A 399 -5.35 20.76 -8.51
N LYS A 400 -5.85 19.82 -9.33
CA LYS A 400 -5.90 19.92 -10.79
C LYS A 400 -7.29 19.48 -11.26
N VAL A 401 -8.01 20.38 -11.94
CA VAL A 401 -9.38 20.11 -12.43
C VAL A 401 -9.31 19.17 -13.63
N ASP A 402 -10.26 18.22 -13.70
CA ASP A 402 -10.36 17.20 -14.76
C ASP A 402 -9.07 16.37 -14.97
N TRP A 403 -8.25 16.22 -13.93
CA TRP A 403 -7.09 15.32 -13.93
C TRP A 403 -7.47 13.94 -13.43
N ASP A 404 -7.30 12.93 -14.28
CA ASP A 404 -7.42 11.52 -13.94
C ASP A 404 -6.01 10.88 -13.98
N ASN A 405 -5.55 10.40 -12.82
CA ASN A 405 -4.25 9.73 -12.65
C ASN A 405 -4.31 8.22 -13.01
N GLY A 406 -5.45 7.74 -13.54
CA GLY A 406 -5.72 6.35 -13.90
C GLY A 406 -6.41 6.15 -15.28
N ASP A 407 -6.64 7.22 -16.05
CA ASP A 407 -7.36 7.27 -17.34
C ASP A 407 -7.11 6.06 -18.26
N TRP A 408 -5.84 5.68 -18.46
CA TRP A 408 -5.45 4.57 -19.35
C TRP A 408 -5.39 3.19 -18.67
N GLY A 409 -5.37 3.14 -17.34
CA GLY A 409 -5.33 1.90 -16.56
C GLY A 409 -6.70 1.29 -16.28
N GLY A 410 -7.79 2.01 -16.55
CA GLY A 410 -9.15 1.55 -16.27
C GLY A 410 -9.51 1.47 -14.78
N TRP A 411 -8.64 2.00 -13.90
CA TRP A 411 -8.88 2.08 -12.46
C TRP A 411 -9.74 3.30 -12.16
N GLN A 412 -11.05 3.10 -12.02
CA GLN A 412 -11.92 4.14 -11.45
C GLN A 412 -11.79 4.13 -9.93
N GLU A 413 -11.37 5.26 -9.38
CA GLU A 413 -11.23 5.45 -7.93
C GLU A 413 -12.60 5.24 -7.23
N PRO A 414 -12.66 4.40 -6.17
CA PRO A 414 -13.88 4.28 -5.36
C PRO A 414 -14.24 5.62 -4.70
N PRO A 415 -15.53 6.01 -4.62
CA PRO A 415 -15.96 7.29 -4.01
C PRO A 415 -15.61 7.49 -2.52
N GLU A 416 -15.01 6.49 -1.88
CA GLU A 416 -14.59 6.46 -0.48
C GLU A 416 -13.05 6.43 -0.34
N SER A 417 -12.32 6.49 -1.46
CA SER A 417 -10.85 6.56 -1.49
C SER A 417 -10.36 7.94 -1.03
N PRO A 418 -9.32 8.02 -0.17
CA PRO A 418 -8.75 9.27 0.26
C PRO A 418 -7.77 9.81 -0.78
N ALA A 419 -8.29 10.41 -1.85
CA ALA A 419 -7.49 11.14 -2.84
C ALA A 419 -6.48 12.07 -2.14
N HIS A 420 -5.19 11.91 -2.47
CA HIS A 420 -4.10 12.48 -1.69
C HIS A 420 -4.09 14.02 -1.80
N ASN A 421 -4.37 14.71 -0.69
CA ASN A 421 -4.49 16.19 -0.65
C ASN A 421 -3.17 16.94 -0.91
N ASN A 422 -2.02 16.25 -0.91
CA ASN A 422 -0.71 16.82 -1.24
C ASN A 422 0.32 15.71 -1.50
N ALA A 423 1.37 16.05 -2.27
CA ALA A 423 2.41 15.11 -2.69
C ALA A 423 3.69 15.12 -1.81
N ILE A 424 3.66 15.84 -0.68
CA ILE A 424 4.83 16.00 0.20
C ILE A 424 5.20 14.69 0.93
N ALA A 425 4.24 13.78 1.07
CA ALA A 425 4.36 12.49 1.77
C ALA A 425 5.23 11.41 1.08
N LEU A 426 5.95 11.72 0.00
CA LEU A 426 6.55 10.71 -0.90
C LEU A 426 8.08 10.81 -1.13
N ARG A 427 8.80 11.64 -0.34
CA ARG A 427 10.28 11.67 -0.38
C ARG A 427 10.87 10.51 0.43
N LYS A 428 11.82 9.78 -0.16
CA LYS A 428 12.44 8.58 0.41
C LYS A 428 13.96 8.74 0.61
N GLU A 429 14.38 9.78 1.33
CA GLU A 429 15.69 9.75 2.00
C GLU A 429 15.63 8.66 3.09
N ASP A 430 16.60 7.72 3.07
CA ASP A 430 16.77 6.61 4.04
C ASP A 430 15.50 6.22 4.80
N SER A 431 14.58 5.52 4.11
CA SER A 431 13.30 5.05 4.70
C SER A 431 13.55 4.43 6.08
N PRO A 432 12.98 5.00 7.15
CA PRO A 432 13.06 4.43 8.49
C PRO A 432 12.71 2.94 8.48
N ALA A 433 13.53 2.09 9.12
CA ALA A 433 13.24 0.67 9.31
C ALA A 433 12.08 0.53 10.31
N VAL A 434 10.86 0.73 9.80
CA VAL A 434 9.64 0.99 10.55
C VAL A 434 8.49 0.20 9.97
N VAL A 435 7.90 -0.67 10.78
CA VAL A 435 6.70 -1.43 10.40
C VAL A 435 5.47 -0.69 10.93
N GLY A 436 4.79 0.04 10.05
CA GLY A 436 3.62 0.85 10.38
C GLY A 436 2.31 0.15 10.02
N LEU A 437 1.33 0.20 10.92
CA LEU A 437 0.01 -0.38 10.66
C LEU A 437 -1.12 0.26 11.48
N ARG A 438 -2.32 0.26 10.90
CA ARG A 438 -3.55 0.68 11.58
C ARG A 438 -4.14 -0.49 12.36
N PHE A 439 -4.71 -0.19 13.52
CA PHE A 439 -5.50 -1.14 14.32
C PHE A 439 -6.93 -0.63 14.51
N ASN A 440 -7.88 -1.55 14.57
CA ASN A 440 -9.29 -1.24 14.72
C ASN A 440 -9.66 -1.16 16.20
N ARG A 441 -10.43 -0.13 16.57
CA ARG A 441 -11.04 -0.03 17.89
C ARG A 441 -12.38 -0.76 17.88
N GLN A 442 -12.46 -1.87 18.61
CA GLN A 442 -13.70 -2.63 18.77
C GLN A 442 -14.44 -2.14 20.01
N GLN A 443 -15.60 -1.49 19.79
CA GLN A 443 -16.63 -1.37 20.81
C GLN A 443 -17.57 -2.58 20.73
N ASN A 444 -18.14 -2.97 21.87
CA ASN A 444 -18.96 -4.17 21.98
C ASN A 444 -20.43 -3.76 22.17
N ASP A 445 -21.10 -3.38 21.08
CA ASP A 445 -22.40 -2.71 21.10
C ASP A 445 -23.54 -3.54 21.73
N ASP A 446 -23.40 -4.87 21.77
CA ASP A 446 -24.30 -5.76 22.49
C ASP A 446 -24.07 -5.67 24.01
N ILE A 447 -24.88 -4.84 24.68
CA ILE A 447 -25.29 -5.09 26.07
C ILE A 447 -26.54 -5.98 26.02
N PRO A 448 -26.49 -7.27 26.41
CA PRO A 448 -27.68 -8.10 26.44
C PRO A 448 -28.57 -7.69 27.62
N GLU A 449 -29.76 -7.12 27.34
CA GLU A 449 -30.72 -6.68 28.37
C GLU A 449 -31.22 -7.82 29.32
N THR A 450 -30.84 -9.08 29.07
CA THR A 450 -31.60 -10.26 29.52
C THR A 450 -30.81 -11.39 30.20
N HIS A 451 -29.80 -11.09 31.04
CA HIS A 451 -29.22 -12.10 31.96
C HIS A 451 -29.43 -11.82 33.45
N ARG A 452 -30.69 -11.91 33.90
CA ARG A 452 -31.06 -12.07 35.32
C ARG A 452 -30.63 -13.44 35.86
N SER A 453 -29.35 -13.61 36.21
CA SER A 453 -28.85 -14.81 36.90
C SER A 453 -28.66 -14.55 38.40
N LEU A 454 -29.65 -14.94 39.21
CA LEU A 454 -29.61 -14.83 40.67
C LEU A 454 -28.60 -15.82 41.27
N THR A 455 -27.33 -15.39 41.38
CA THR A 455 -26.28 -16.17 42.04
C THR A 455 -26.25 -15.92 43.56
N LYS A 456 -25.83 -16.94 44.31
CA LYS A 456 -25.86 -16.93 45.78
C LYS A 456 -24.80 -15.98 46.34
N ARG A 457 -25.18 -15.19 47.35
CA ARG A 457 -24.24 -14.42 48.19
C ARG A 457 -23.13 -15.34 48.72
N SER A 458 -21.90 -15.13 48.28
CA SER A 458 -20.68 -15.68 48.88
C SER A 458 -19.84 -14.53 49.40
N SER A 459 -19.21 -14.69 50.56
CA SER A 459 -18.53 -13.61 51.28
C SER A 459 -17.09 -13.35 50.77
N ILE A 460 -16.88 -13.43 49.46
CA ILE A 460 -15.60 -13.15 48.80
C ILE A 460 -15.93 -12.25 47.60
N LEU A 461 -15.74 -10.94 47.78
CA LEU A 461 -15.76 -9.97 46.68
C LEU A 461 -14.46 -10.12 45.87
N SER A 462 -14.42 -11.15 45.03
CA SER A 462 -13.60 -11.09 43.82
C SER A 462 -14.37 -10.19 42.85
N GLU A 463 -14.01 -8.90 42.79
CA GLU A 463 -14.52 -8.00 41.77
C GLU A 463 -14.29 -8.65 40.40
N ARG A 464 -15.38 -8.92 39.66
CA ARG A 464 -15.30 -9.46 38.31
C ARG A 464 -14.87 -8.32 37.41
N LEU A 465 -13.56 -8.27 37.14
CA LEU A 465 -12.88 -7.09 36.60
C LEU A 465 -13.57 -6.56 35.34
N LEU A 466 -13.77 -5.24 35.30
CA LEU A 466 -14.66 -4.58 34.34
C LEU A 466 -14.17 -4.62 32.88
N ASN A 467 -13.10 -5.35 32.56
CA ASN A 467 -12.64 -5.58 31.18
C ASN A 467 -13.75 -6.26 30.33
N GLU A 468 -14.51 -7.21 30.90
CA GLU A 468 -15.70 -7.81 30.24
C GLU A 468 -16.85 -6.81 30.05
N TYR A 469 -16.90 -5.71 30.82
CA TYR A 469 -18.03 -4.77 30.91
C TYR A 469 -17.76 -3.39 30.29
N ALA A 470 -16.51 -3.07 29.93
CA ALA A 470 -16.11 -1.71 29.56
C ALA A 470 -15.79 -1.48 28.08
N MET A 471 -16.06 -2.47 27.22
CA MET A 471 -16.49 -2.25 25.83
C MET A 471 -15.51 -1.41 24.95
N THR A 472 -14.19 -1.49 25.16
CA THR A 472 -13.20 -0.96 24.20
C THR A 472 -11.92 -1.80 24.27
N LEU A 473 -11.65 -2.55 23.20
CA LEU A 473 -10.34 -3.18 22.95
C LEU A 473 -9.84 -2.75 21.57
N TYR A 474 -8.52 -2.81 21.39
CA TYR A 474 -7.89 -2.49 20.13
C TYR A 474 -7.36 -3.77 19.50
N THR A 475 -7.76 -4.03 18.26
CA THR A 475 -7.52 -5.30 17.56
C THR A 475 -6.84 -5.08 16.22
N VAL A 476 -5.94 -5.99 15.86
CA VAL A 476 -5.21 -5.98 14.60
C VAL A 476 -5.42 -7.29 13.86
N ASN A 477 -5.56 -7.22 12.53
CA ASN A 477 -5.68 -8.40 11.67
C ASN A 477 -4.27 -8.92 11.34
N VAL A 478 -4.04 -10.21 11.60
CA VAL A 478 -2.79 -10.94 11.35
C VAL A 478 -3.09 -12.07 10.37
N THR A 479 -2.21 -12.32 9.40
CA THR A 479 -2.36 -13.42 8.45
C THR A 479 -1.37 -14.53 8.77
N VAL A 480 -1.86 -15.76 8.99
CA VAL A 480 -1.08 -16.87 9.57
C VAL A 480 -1.06 -18.10 8.67
N GLY A 481 0.13 -18.68 8.50
CA GLY A 481 0.40 -19.95 7.83
C GLY A 481 0.35 -19.92 6.31
N SER A 482 0.77 -21.03 5.69
CA SER A 482 0.78 -21.14 4.21
C SER A 482 -0.61 -21.06 3.58
N SER A 483 -1.65 -21.26 4.37
CA SER A 483 -3.07 -21.12 4.01
C SER A 483 -3.59 -19.67 4.11
N LYS A 484 -2.75 -18.71 4.56
CA LYS A 484 -3.08 -17.29 4.72
C LYS A 484 -4.35 -17.04 5.53
N GLN A 485 -4.41 -17.56 6.74
CA GLN A 485 -5.58 -17.47 7.61
C GLN A 485 -5.61 -16.10 8.30
N GLU A 486 -6.64 -15.31 8.03
CA GLU A 486 -6.83 -13.99 8.66
C GLU A 486 -7.45 -14.13 10.06
N ILE A 487 -6.79 -13.54 11.06
CA ILE A 487 -7.17 -13.62 12.48
C ILE A 487 -7.01 -12.25 13.14
N ALA A 488 -8.06 -11.75 13.79
CA ALA A 488 -8.05 -10.51 14.55
C ALA A 488 -7.70 -10.76 16.03
N VAL A 489 -6.60 -10.17 16.49
CA VAL A 489 -6.07 -10.34 17.86
C VAL A 489 -5.95 -9.01 18.60
N VAL A 490 -6.02 -9.04 19.94
CA VAL A 490 -5.85 -7.85 20.79
C VAL A 490 -4.41 -7.35 20.74
N LEU A 491 -4.22 -6.04 20.57
CA LEU A 491 -2.92 -5.37 20.61
C LEU A 491 -2.53 -5.10 22.08
N ASP A 492 -1.73 -5.97 22.66
CA ASP A 492 -1.51 -6.04 24.10
C ASP A 492 -0.06 -5.69 24.48
N THR A 493 0.10 -4.63 25.26
CA THR A 493 1.38 -4.13 25.78
C THR A 493 1.60 -4.48 27.27
N GLY A 494 0.68 -5.27 27.86
CA GLY A 494 0.77 -5.85 29.20
C GLY A 494 1.22 -7.31 29.24
N SER A 495 1.11 -8.05 28.14
CA SER A 495 1.65 -9.42 27.96
C SER A 495 2.64 -9.52 26.79
N SER A 496 3.32 -10.67 26.66
CA SER A 496 4.44 -10.87 25.70
C SER A 496 4.20 -11.95 24.66
N ASP A 497 3.38 -12.97 24.97
CA ASP A 497 3.06 -14.06 24.03
C ASP A 497 2.09 -13.61 22.94
N THR A 498 2.34 -14.03 21.70
CA THR A 498 1.32 -14.03 20.65
C THR A 498 0.58 -15.36 20.68
N TRP A 499 -0.75 -15.37 20.57
CA TRP A 499 -1.52 -16.61 20.52
C TRP A 499 -2.87 -16.50 19.80
N PHE A 500 -3.37 -17.64 19.28
CA PHE A 500 -4.62 -17.74 18.53
C PHE A 500 -5.53 -18.88 19.07
N ASN A 501 -6.85 -18.72 18.95
CA ASN A 501 -7.81 -19.83 19.12
C ASN A 501 -7.74 -20.77 17.90
N ILE A 502 -7.87 -22.08 18.13
CA ILE A 502 -8.05 -23.09 17.06
C ILE A 502 -9.55 -23.43 16.87
N PRO A 503 -9.99 -23.90 15.68
CA PRO A 503 -11.40 -24.24 15.43
C PRO A 503 -11.96 -25.29 16.40
N SER A 504 -11.13 -26.23 16.84
CA SER A 504 -11.47 -27.29 17.79
C SER A 504 -11.44 -26.85 19.27
N SER A 505 -11.13 -25.58 19.55
CA SER A 505 -10.95 -25.12 20.92
C SER A 505 -12.25 -25.16 21.74
N ASN A 506 -12.12 -25.39 23.05
CA ASN A 506 -13.29 -25.54 23.92
C ASN A 506 -14.20 -24.29 23.95
N PHE A 507 -13.67 -23.10 23.65
CA PHE A 507 -14.44 -21.86 23.57
C PHE A 507 -15.28 -21.85 22.29
N CYS A 508 -14.61 -21.96 21.14
CA CYS A 508 -15.25 -21.88 19.83
C CYS A 508 -16.28 -23.00 19.60
N GLN A 509 -16.05 -24.19 20.19
CA GLN A 509 -17.01 -25.31 20.13
C GLN A 509 -18.27 -25.12 21.00
N ASN A 510 -18.20 -24.38 22.11
CA ASN A 510 -19.30 -24.33 23.10
C ASN A 510 -20.07 -23.01 23.15
N MET A 511 -19.52 -21.91 22.61
CA MET A 511 -20.12 -20.57 22.71
C MET A 511 -20.37 -19.92 21.35
N ALA A 512 -21.59 -20.12 20.82
CA ALA A 512 -22.27 -19.27 19.83
C ALA A 512 -21.49 -18.85 18.57
N ASN A 513 -20.44 -19.58 18.18
CA ASN A 513 -19.56 -19.29 17.04
C ASN A 513 -18.86 -17.92 17.05
N ASP A 514 -18.76 -17.23 18.20
CA ASP A 514 -18.22 -15.86 18.26
C ASP A 514 -16.73 -15.74 17.86
N CYS A 515 -15.99 -16.86 17.82
CA CYS A 515 -14.66 -16.90 17.19
C CYS A 515 -14.68 -16.63 15.68
N GLU A 516 -15.78 -16.92 14.96
CA GLU A 516 -15.93 -16.69 13.52
C GLU A 516 -15.78 -15.21 13.16
N ARG A 517 -16.16 -14.29 14.06
CA ARG A 517 -15.97 -12.84 13.93
C ARG A 517 -14.50 -12.41 13.98
N TYR A 518 -13.64 -13.20 14.63
CA TYR A 518 -12.22 -12.87 14.86
C TYR A 518 -11.25 -13.84 14.16
N GLY A 519 -11.74 -14.86 13.47
CA GLY A 519 -10.91 -15.91 12.87
C GLY A 519 -10.34 -16.90 13.88
N THR A 520 -9.83 -18.02 13.36
CA THR A 520 -9.18 -19.09 14.13
C THR A 520 -8.08 -19.72 13.30
N TYR A 521 -7.02 -20.21 13.95
CA TYR A 521 -5.91 -20.89 13.27
C TYR A 521 -6.17 -22.40 13.19
N ASP A 522 -6.53 -22.88 11.99
CA ASP A 522 -6.47 -24.30 11.63
C ASP A 522 -5.02 -24.67 11.26
N ASN A 523 -4.32 -25.29 12.21
CA ASN A 523 -2.96 -25.82 12.02
C ASN A 523 -2.91 -26.94 10.98
N GLY A 524 -4.00 -27.70 10.79
CA GLY A 524 -4.10 -28.75 9.78
C GLY A 524 -4.16 -28.24 8.34
N SER A 525 -4.48 -26.95 8.15
CA SER A 525 -4.51 -26.30 6.83
C SER A 525 -3.14 -25.78 6.37
N SER A 526 -2.20 -25.56 7.29
CA SER A 526 -0.90 -24.94 7.01
C SER A 526 0.20 -25.97 6.76
N ARG A 527 0.96 -25.79 5.67
CA ARG A 527 2.10 -26.63 5.29
C ARG A 527 3.42 -26.18 5.92
N THR A 528 3.43 -24.99 6.50
CA THR A 528 4.58 -24.38 7.19
C THR A 528 4.46 -24.46 8.72
N TYR A 529 3.39 -25.09 9.22
CA TYR A 529 3.19 -25.41 10.64
C TYR A 529 4.27 -26.33 11.20
N ILE A 530 4.83 -25.96 12.33
CA ILE A 530 5.80 -26.73 13.12
C ILE A 530 5.33 -26.76 14.57
N PHE A 531 5.02 -27.94 15.10
CA PHE A 531 4.78 -28.12 16.54
C PHE A 531 6.09 -28.04 17.34
N LEU A 532 6.08 -27.36 18.49
CA LEU A 532 7.22 -27.34 19.42
C LEU A 532 6.96 -28.16 20.68
N ASN A 533 5.93 -27.81 21.47
CA ASN A 533 5.63 -28.45 22.76
C ASN A 533 4.22 -28.08 23.28
N HIS A 534 3.75 -28.83 24.29
CA HIS A 534 2.46 -28.60 24.98
C HIS A 534 2.59 -27.70 26.25
N GLU A 535 3.55 -26.77 26.31
CA GLU A 535 3.76 -25.92 27.51
C GLU A 535 3.03 -24.56 27.47
N PHE A 536 2.33 -24.20 26.37
CA PHE A 536 1.67 -22.88 26.26
C PHE A 536 0.52 -22.74 27.27
N LYS A 537 0.66 -21.80 28.20
CA LYS A 537 -0.33 -21.53 29.26
C LYS A 537 -0.25 -20.11 29.80
N ILE A 538 -1.10 -19.23 29.27
CA ILE A 538 -1.22 -17.84 29.71
C ILE A 538 -2.44 -17.63 30.62
N THR A 539 -2.36 -16.67 31.54
CA THR A 539 -3.48 -16.24 32.39
C THR A 539 -3.32 -14.76 32.71
N TYR A 540 -4.35 -13.98 32.40
CA TYR A 540 -4.38 -12.52 32.51
C TYR A 540 -4.92 -12.06 33.87
N ASN A 541 -4.70 -10.78 34.19
CA ASN A 541 -5.11 -10.20 35.48
C ASN A 541 -6.64 -10.16 35.68
N ASP A 542 -7.44 -10.14 34.60
CA ASP A 542 -8.90 -10.24 34.66
C ASP A 542 -9.41 -11.68 34.86
N GLY A 543 -8.51 -12.66 34.96
CA GLY A 543 -8.82 -14.08 35.14
C GLY A 543 -9.09 -14.84 33.84
N THR A 544 -9.04 -14.16 32.68
CA THR A 544 -9.06 -14.84 31.38
C THR A 544 -7.76 -15.64 31.17
N LYS A 545 -7.82 -16.69 30.35
CA LYS A 545 -6.71 -17.66 30.18
C LYS A 545 -6.81 -18.42 28.88
N ALA A 546 -5.67 -18.91 28.42
CA ALA A 546 -5.56 -19.84 27.30
C ALA A 546 -4.48 -20.90 27.57
N THR A 547 -4.69 -22.11 27.05
CA THR A 547 -3.80 -23.27 27.19
C THR A 547 -3.80 -24.13 25.93
N GLY A 548 -2.63 -24.66 25.57
CA GLY A 548 -2.43 -25.58 24.45
C GLY A 548 -0.95 -25.68 24.11
N ASP A 549 -0.60 -25.47 22.85
CA ASP A 549 0.74 -25.75 22.33
C ASP A 549 1.50 -24.48 21.95
N TYR A 550 2.82 -24.48 22.16
CA TYR A 550 3.72 -23.57 21.44
C TYR A 550 4.07 -24.18 20.08
N VAL A 551 3.99 -23.36 19.05
CA VAL A 551 4.16 -23.75 17.64
C VAL A 551 4.89 -22.65 16.88
N GLN A 552 5.38 -22.96 15.69
CA GLN A 552 5.92 -22.01 14.73
C GLN A 552 5.18 -22.10 13.40
N ASP A 553 4.97 -20.97 12.75
CA ASP A 553 4.49 -20.88 11.37
C ASP A 553 4.91 -19.53 10.76
N THR A 554 4.59 -19.30 9.49
CA THR A 554 4.71 -17.98 8.86
C THR A 554 3.64 -17.03 9.40
N VAL A 555 4.03 -15.82 9.84
CA VAL A 555 3.12 -14.75 10.26
C VAL A 555 3.36 -13.51 9.43
N GLN A 556 2.28 -12.91 8.91
CA GLN A 556 2.29 -11.68 8.13
C GLN A 556 1.49 -10.59 8.86
N LEU A 557 2.11 -9.42 9.04
CA LEU A 557 1.52 -8.28 9.74
C LEU A 557 2.18 -6.97 9.30
N GLY A 558 1.39 -5.93 8.99
CA GLY A 558 1.93 -4.61 8.63
C GLY A 558 2.83 -4.60 7.38
N GLY A 559 2.55 -5.47 6.40
CA GLY A 559 3.33 -5.61 5.17
C GLY A 559 4.55 -6.55 5.28
N VAL A 560 5.04 -6.85 6.48
CA VAL A 560 6.20 -7.73 6.67
C VAL A 560 5.80 -9.19 6.96
N MET A 561 6.74 -10.11 6.76
CA MET A 561 6.54 -11.56 6.87
C MET A 561 7.63 -12.21 7.73
N LEU A 562 7.25 -12.67 8.92
CA LEU A 562 8.10 -13.44 9.81
C LEU A 562 7.93 -14.94 9.54
N SER A 563 8.94 -15.58 8.94
CA SER A 563 8.98 -17.03 8.77
C SER A 563 9.32 -17.74 10.08
N GLN A 564 8.63 -18.84 10.40
CA GLN A 564 8.86 -19.64 11.61
C GLN A 564 8.71 -18.85 12.92
N PHE A 565 7.83 -17.84 12.94
CA PHE A 565 7.53 -17.07 14.14
C PHE A 565 6.82 -17.94 15.18
N GLN A 566 7.25 -17.86 16.45
CA GLN A 566 6.72 -18.68 17.54
C GLN A 566 5.49 -18.05 18.20
N PHE A 567 4.42 -18.82 18.34
CA PHE A 567 3.17 -18.40 19.00
C PHE A 567 2.48 -19.56 19.72
N GLY A 568 1.54 -19.23 20.60
CA GLY A 568 0.66 -20.20 21.26
C GLY A 568 -0.59 -20.51 20.44
N ILE A 569 -1.04 -21.76 20.46
CA ILE A 569 -2.36 -22.16 19.98
C ILE A 569 -3.21 -22.67 21.14
N ALA A 570 -4.42 -22.12 21.29
CA ALA A 570 -5.28 -22.40 22.44
C ALA A 570 -6.27 -23.53 22.13
N GLU A 571 -6.01 -24.72 22.64
CA GLU A 571 -6.98 -25.83 22.68
C GLU A 571 -8.10 -25.55 23.70
N ALA A 572 -7.78 -24.85 24.79
CA ALA A 572 -8.76 -24.38 25.75
C ALA A 572 -8.53 -22.91 26.09
N SER A 573 -9.61 -22.13 26.08
CA SER A 573 -9.61 -20.67 26.23
C SER A 573 -10.83 -20.20 27.03
N THR A 574 -10.75 -18.99 27.58
CA THR A 574 -11.92 -18.24 28.07
C THR A 574 -12.15 -16.93 27.32
N SER A 575 -11.49 -16.75 26.17
CA SER A 575 -11.62 -15.58 25.29
C SER A 575 -12.04 -16.02 23.88
N ASN A 576 -12.92 -15.23 23.25
CA ASN A 576 -13.34 -15.40 21.87
C ASN A 576 -12.22 -15.08 20.85
N ARG A 577 -11.20 -14.31 21.26
CA ARG A 577 -10.14 -13.79 20.40
C ARG A 577 -8.74 -14.02 21.01
N GLY A 578 -7.74 -14.11 20.14
CA GLY A 578 -6.33 -14.20 20.52
C GLY A 578 -5.69 -12.86 20.88
N THR A 579 -4.39 -12.87 21.13
CA THR A 579 -3.61 -11.71 21.57
C THR A 579 -2.28 -11.62 20.83
N LEU A 580 -1.83 -10.40 20.54
CA LEU A 580 -0.49 -10.04 20.08
C LEU A 580 0.23 -9.33 21.24
N GLY A 581 0.98 -10.09 22.04
CA GLY A 581 1.78 -9.56 23.14
C GLY A 581 3.03 -8.81 22.68
N LEU A 582 3.25 -7.62 23.24
CA LEU A 582 4.30 -6.67 22.87
C LEU A 582 5.21 -6.25 24.05
N ALA A 583 5.00 -6.76 25.26
CA ALA A 583 5.93 -6.54 26.38
C ALA A 583 7.26 -7.31 26.18
N PHE A 584 8.20 -7.22 27.13
CA PHE A 584 9.51 -7.85 26.97
C PHE A 584 9.41 -9.40 27.02
N PRO A 585 10.31 -10.14 26.33
CA PRO A 585 10.40 -11.60 26.43
C PRO A 585 10.46 -12.16 27.86
N ALA A 586 10.96 -11.38 28.82
CA ALA A 586 10.98 -11.75 30.24
C ALA A 586 9.61 -11.75 30.96
N LEU A 587 8.50 -11.63 30.23
CA LEU A 587 7.12 -11.84 30.69
C LEU A 587 6.34 -12.88 29.87
N GLU A 588 7.00 -13.58 28.93
CA GLU A 588 6.41 -14.70 28.20
C GLU A 588 5.98 -15.84 29.13
N ALA A 589 4.90 -16.54 28.79
CA ALA A 589 4.27 -17.62 29.55
C ALA A 589 5.05 -18.96 29.49
N THR A 590 6.37 -18.89 29.33
CA THR A 590 7.30 -19.99 29.02
C THR A 590 8.39 -20.13 30.10
N ARG A 591 9.13 -21.24 30.06
CA ARG A 591 10.40 -21.42 30.77
C ARG A 591 11.63 -21.04 29.94
N THR A 592 11.49 -21.09 28.62
CA THR A 592 12.55 -20.82 27.64
C THR A 592 12.08 -19.66 26.78
N GLN A 593 12.69 -18.49 26.99
CA GLN A 593 12.36 -17.26 26.28
C GLN A 593 12.62 -17.40 24.77
N TYR A 594 11.85 -16.67 23.98
CA TYR A 594 11.95 -16.66 22.52
C TYR A 594 11.87 -15.23 21.95
N PRO A 595 12.04 -15.05 20.62
CA PRO A 595 11.80 -13.76 19.99
C PRO A 595 10.29 -13.52 19.85
N ASN A 596 9.66 -12.81 20.80
CA ASN A 596 8.30 -12.31 20.60
C ASN A 596 8.25 -11.17 19.55
N PHE A 597 7.05 -10.70 19.19
CA PHE A 597 6.86 -9.95 17.94
C PHE A 597 7.78 -8.73 17.74
N PRO A 598 7.97 -7.81 18.72
CA PRO A 598 8.91 -6.69 18.55
C PRO A 598 10.37 -7.12 18.39
N GLN A 599 10.77 -8.22 19.03
CA GLN A 599 12.13 -8.77 18.95
C GLN A 599 12.36 -9.52 17.62
N ALA A 600 11.37 -10.28 17.16
CA ALA A 600 11.40 -10.97 15.88
C ALA A 600 11.47 -10.00 14.67
N LEU A 601 10.85 -8.81 14.78
CA LEU A 601 11.02 -7.74 13.77
C LEU A 601 12.47 -7.25 13.66
N VAL A 602 13.21 -7.18 14.77
CA VAL A 602 14.64 -6.82 14.76
C VAL A 602 15.49 -7.95 14.19
N GLU A 603 15.23 -9.19 14.59
CA GLU A 603 15.98 -10.36 14.13
C GLU A 603 15.76 -10.66 12.64
N ALA A 604 14.59 -10.32 12.10
CA ALA A 604 14.30 -10.32 10.65
C ALA A 604 14.81 -9.08 9.91
N GLY A 605 15.41 -8.10 10.60
CA GLY A 605 15.94 -6.86 10.01
C GLY A 605 14.88 -5.83 9.60
N HIS A 606 13.60 -6.03 9.94
CA HIS A 606 12.51 -5.10 9.61
C HIS A 606 12.51 -3.82 10.47
N THR A 607 13.12 -3.85 11.66
CA THR A 607 13.32 -2.66 12.49
C THR A 607 14.73 -2.61 13.11
N LYS A 608 15.30 -1.40 13.29
CA LYS A 608 16.61 -1.25 13.98
C LYS A 608 16.52 -1.40 15.50
N SER A 609 15.32 -1.44 16.08
CA SER A 609 15.11 -1.62 17.51
C SER A 609 13.75 -2.25 17.84
N ALA A 610 13.68 -2.97 18.96
CA ALA A 610 12.47 -3.63 19.47
C ALA A 610 11.59 -2.61 20.22
N THR A 611 11.26 -1.52 19.54
CA THR A 611 10.50 -0.38 20.08
C THR A 611 9.24 -0.16 19.25
N TYR A 612 8.29 0.62 19.78
CA TYR A 612 7.13 1.05 19.01
C TYR A 612 6.54 2.35 19.58
N SER A 613 5.92 3.15 18.72
CA SER A 613 5.04 4.24 19.13
C SER A 613 3.57 3.86 18.90
N LEU A 614 2.69 4.23 19.84
CA LEU A 614 1.28 3.85 19.87
C LEU A 614 0.39 5.10 19.90
N TRP A 615 -0.46 5.28 18.88
CA TRP A 615 -1.42 6.38 18.79
C TRP A 615 -2.84 5.81 18.67
N MET A 616 -3.62 5.90 19.75
CA MET A 616 -4.92 5.22 19.88
C MET A 616 -6.12 6.00 19.31
N GLY A 617 -5.85 7.11 18.59
CA GLY A 617 -6.85 8.01 18.04
C GLY A 617 -7.53 8.92 19.07
N ASP A 618 -8.54 9.66 18.64
CA ASP A 618 -9.51 10.31 19.53
C ASP A 618 -10.55 9.29 20.07
N VAL A 619 -11.27 9.65 21.14
CA VAL A 619 -12.37 8.87 21.71
C VAL A 619 -13.56 8.71 20.76
N THR A 620 -13.64 9.46 19.65
CA THR A 620 -14.57 9.22 18.52
C THR A 620 -13.98 8.41 17.37
N SER A 621 -12.67 8.08 17.40
CA SER A 621 -12.03 7.31 16.34
C SER A 621 -12.36 5.82 16.41
N HIS A 622 -12.57 5.23 15.23
CA HIS A 622 -12.76 3.79 15.01
C HIS A 622 -11.42 3.05 14.82
N SER A 623 -10.30 3.77 14.69
CA SER A 623 -8.97 3.18 14.52
C SER A 623 -7.86 4.03 15.13
N GLY A 624 -6.70 3.41 15.31
CA GLY A 624 -5.44 4.06 15.66
C GLY A 624 -4.29 3.49 14.85
N THR A 625 -3.05 3.85 15.20
CA THR A 625 -1.83 3.47 14.47
C THR A 625 -0.75 3.04 15.46
N ILE A 626 -0.05 1.95 15.16
CA ILE A 626 1.20 1.55 15.81
C ILE A 626 2.32 1.56 14.77
N LEU A 627 3.49 2.08 15.15
CA LEU A 627 4.70 2.07 14.33
C LEU A 627 5.80 1.35 15.12
N PHE A 628 6.21 0.16 14.69
CA PHE A 628 7.37 -0.53 15.25
C PHE A 628 8.65 0.09 14.72
N GLY A 629 9.68 0.25 15.56
CA GLY A 629 10.96 0.87 15.20
C GLY A 629 10.89 2.38 14.91
N GLY A 630 9.75 3.06 15.09
CA GLY A 630 9.54 4.43 14.62
C GLY A 630 8.58 5.28 15.45
N VAL A 631 8.70 6.60 15.30
CA VAL A 631 7.88 7.61 15.98
C VAL A 631 7.36 8.67 15.01
N ASN A 632 6.07 8.98 15.06
CA ASN A 632 5.47 9.99 14.19
C ASN A 632 5.29 11.32 14.94
N THR A 633 6.05 12.32 14.53
CA THR A 633 6.17 13.61 15.22
C THR A 633 4.93 14.50 15.09
N ALA A 634 4.11 14.30 14.04
CA ALA A 634 2.86 15.05 13.85
C ALA A 634 1.73 14.61 14.82
N LYS A 635 1.86 13.44 15.45
CA LYS A 635 0.84 12.85 16.34
C LYS A 635 0.88 13.38 17.79
N TYR A 636 1.85 14.20 18.16
CA TYR A 636 1.95 14.82 19.48
C TYR A 636 2.23 16.32 19.43
N ARG A 637 2.21 16.99 20.58
CA ARG A 637 2.50 18.43 20.73
C ARG A 637 3.64 18.68 21.71
N GLY A 638 4.53 19.60 21.35
CA GLY A 638 5.72 19.91 22.14
C GLY A 638 6.84 18.89 21.90
N GLN A 639 7.60 18.58 22.94
CA GLN A 639 8.75 17.67 22.87
C GLN A 639 8.44 16.39 23.66
N LEU A 640 8.85 15.23 23.13
CA LEU A 640 8.78 13.96 23.87
C LEU A 640 9.77 13.98 25.04
N GLN A 641 9.34 13.46 26.18
CA GLN A 641 10.21 13.34 27.36
C GLN A 641 10.35 11.88 27.81
N THR A 642 11.58 11.42 27.94
CA THR A 642 11.93 10.07 28.41
C THR A 642 12.08 10.02 29.93
N ILE A 643 11.76 8.86 30.48
CA ILE A 643 11.71 8.53 31.91
C ILE A 643 12.67 7.30 32.10
N PRO A 644 13.07 6.84 33.31
CA PRO A 644 13.96 5.68 33.47
C PRO A 644 13.32 4.45 34.14
N LEU A 645 13.18 3.37 33.37
CA LEU A 645 12.36 2.19 33.65
C LEU A 645 12.63 1.54 35.02
N GLU A 646 11.55 1.17 35.72
CA GLU A 646 11.62 0.43 36.99
C GLU A 646 11.60 -1.11 36.78
N PRO A 647 12.71 -1.82 37.00
CA PRO A 647 12.77 -3.27 36.85
C PRO A 647 12.14 -4.00 38.05
N THR A 648 11.67 -5.23 37.83
CA THR A 648 11.33 -6.15 38.94
C THR A 648 12.48 -7.13 39.13
N GLY A 649 13.13 -7.10 40.30
CA GLY A 649 14.28 -7.97 40.59
C GLY A 649 15.50 -7.73 39.70
N GLY A 650 15.62 -6.53 39.10
CA GLY A 650 16.65 -6.21 38.11
C GLY A 650 16.28 -6.57 36.66
N VAL A 651 15.08 -7.11 36.40
CA VAL A 651 14.61 -7.51 35.07
C VAL A 651 13.43 -6.67 34.60
N TYR A 652 13.50 -6.20 33.36
CA TYR A 652 12.36 -5.59 32.65
C TYR A 652 11.48 -6.71 32.08
N THR A 653 10.50 -7.16 32.85
CA THR A 653 9.54 -8.20 32.44
C THR A 653 8.40 -7.59 31.64
N SER A 654 7.71 -6.65 32.27
CA SER A 654 7.03 -5.56 31.61
C SER A 654 7.82 -4.27 31.90
N PHE A 655 7.47 -3.22 31.18
CA PHE A 655 7.82 -1.85 31.54
C PHE A 655 7.30 -1.48 32.96
N ARG A 656 7.65 -0.33 33.54
CA ARG A 656 7.02 0.28 34.76
C ARG A 656 7.45 1.76 34.93
N VAL A 657 6.47 2.64 35.18
CA VAL A 657 6.67 4.08 35.48
C VAL A 657 6.49 4.36 36.97
N ILE A 658 7.18 5.39 37.46
CA ILE A 658 6.79 6.09 38.69
C ILE A 658 5.85 7.26 38.37
N LEU A 659 4.59 7.13 38.78
CA LEU A 659 3.65 8.25 38.90
C LEU A 659 3.99 9.04 40.17
N THR A 660 4.31 10.33 40.01
CA THR A 660 4.72 11.23 41.11
C THR A 660 3.60 12.09 41.67
N GLY A 661 2.44 12.16 41.00
CA GLY A 661 1.28 12.88 41.50
C GLY A 661 0.08 12.80 40.58
N LEU A 662 -1.10 13.13 41.14
CA LEU A 662 -2.37 13.21 40.44
C LEU A 662 -3.10 14.50 40.83
N ALA A 663 -3.75 15.16 39.87
CA ALA A 663 -4.65 16.28 40.13
C ALA A 663 -5.95 16.17 39.32
N LEU A 664 -7.03 16.75 39.86
CA LEU A 664 -8.34 16.83 39.24
C LEU A 664 -8.75 18.31 39.08
N GLN A 665 -9.20 18.66 37.90
CA GLN A 665 -9.76 19.97 37.55
C GLN A 665 -11.20 19.77 37.07
N GLN A 666 -12.11 20.64 37.50
CA GLN A 666 -13.50 20.70 37.04
C GLN A 666 -13.83 22.11 36.55
N PRO A 667 -14.84 22.30 35.69
CA PRO A 667 -15.25 23.64 35.25
C PRO A 667 -15.59 24.54 36.45
N ALA A 668 -15.10 25.78 36.42
CA ALA A 668 -15.28 26.79 37.48
C ALA A 668 -14.87 26.38 38.91
N SER A 669 -14.02 25.36 39.07
CA SER A 669 -13.50 24.90 40.37
C SER A 669 -11.98 25.12 40.49
N ASN A 670 -11.43 25.08 41.71
CA ASN A 670 -9.98 25.05 41.91
C ASN A 670 -9.40 23.66 41.64
N THR A 671 -8.14 23.58 41.21
CA THR A 671 -7.44 22.31 40.97
C THR A 671 -7.24 21.55 42.28
N THR A 672 -7.86 20.37 42.40
CA THR A 672 -7.68 19.45 43.53
C THR A 672 -6.44 18.60 43.29
N LYS A 673 -5.33 18.88 43.98
CA LYS A 673 -4.15 18.01 43.99
C LYS A 673 -4.29 16.95 45.08
N TYR A 674 -4.10 15.68 44.75
CA TYR A 674 -4.16 14.60 45.74
C TYR A 674 -2.83 14.50 46.53
N PRO A 675 -2.86 14.26 47.85
CA PRO A 675 -1.72 14.49 48.73
C PRO A 675 -0.58 13.47 48.55
N ASN A 676 0.65 13.93 48.76
CA ASN A 676 1.90 13.20 48.51
C ASN A 676 2.03 11.82 49.20
N ALA A 677 1.24 11.48 50.22
CA ALA A 677 1.39 10.24 50.97
C ALA A 677 1.13 8.95 50.16
N GLU A 678 0.52 9.07 48.97
CA GLU A 678 0.30 7.94 48.04
C GLU A 678 1.42 7.82 46.97
N PHE A 679 2.31 8.82 46.87
CA PHE A 679 3.29 8.97 45.78
C PHE A 679 4.74 9.03 46.33
N PRO A 680 5.77 8.67 45.55
CA PRO A 680 5.74 8.02 44.25
C PRO A 680 5.06 6.63 44.25
N LEU A 681 4.19 6.42 43.25
CA LEU A 681 3.43 5.19 43.01
C LEU A 681 3.95 4.52 41.74
N LEU A 682 4.32 3.24 41.86
CA LEU A 682 4.70 2.40 40.73
C LEU A 682 3.44 1.98 39.97
N VAL A 683 3.12 2.61 38.83
CA VAL A 683 1.91 2.26 38.07
C VAL A 683 2.21 1.32 36.90
N THR A 684 1.36 0.29 36.83
CA THR A 684 1.13 -0.47 35.61
C THR A 684 0.25 0.35 34.68
N ILE A 685 0.51 0.20 33.40
CA ILE A 685 -0.40 0.46 32.31
C ILE A 685 -0.62 -0.87 31.60
N ASP A 686 -1.79 -0.99 30.99
CA ASP A 686 -2.02 -1.90 29.88
C ASP A 686 -2.61 -1.19 28.63
N SER A 687 -2.47 -1.80 27.44
CA SER A 687 -3.34 -1.52 26.27
C SER A 687 -4.42 -2.59 26.10
N GLY A 688 -4.24 -3.77 26.71
CA GLY A 688 -5.28 -4.80 26.87
C GLY A 688 -6.27 -4.53 28.01
N ALA A 689 -6.07 -3.46 28.79
CA ALA A 689 -7.05 -2.99 29.78
C ALA A 689 -7.91 -1.88 29.17
N SER A 690 -9.21 -2.17 28.98
CA SER A 690 -10.21 -1.20 28.51
C SER A 690 -10.37 0.00 29.45
N VAL A 691 -10.09 -0.21 30.74
CA VAL A 691 -10.40 0.71 31.86
C VAL A 691 -9.21 0.79 33.00
N THR A 692 -8.09 2.51 34.13
CA THR A 692 -6.95 2.91 35.06
C THR A 692 -7.10 2.47 36.52
N TYR A 693 -6.43 1.39 36.88
CA TYR A 693 -6.53 0.77 38.21
C TYR A 693 -5.64 1.55 39.17
N LEU A 694 -6.26 2.25 40.12
CA LEU A 694 -5.58 3.02 41.16
C LEU A 694 -5.85 2.40 42.54
N PRO A 695 -4.98 2.66 43.54
CA PRO A 695 -5.25 2.26 44.92
C PRO A 695 -6.61 2.78 45.39
N GLU A 696 -7.35 1.96 46.15
CA GLU A 696 -8.67 2.31 46.71
C GLU A 696 -8.65 3.66 47.44
N SER A 697 -7.56 3.94 48.17
CA SER A 697 -7.32 5.19 48.89
C SER A 697 -7.25 6.42 47.98
N LEU A 698 -6.95 6.27 46.68
CA LEU A 698 -6.92 7.34 45.69
C LEU A 698 -8.21 7.36 44.87
N THR A 699 -8.68 6.21 44.38
CA THR A 699 -9.97 6.06 43.67
C THR A 699 -11.13 6.63 44.48
N THR A 700 -11.22 6.32 45.77
CA THR A 700 -12.26 6.84 46.67
C THR A 700 -12.22 8.36 46.82
N LYS A 701 -11.03 8.99 46.83
CA LYS A 701 -10.89 10.46 46.88
C LYS A 701 -11.35 11.11 45.58
N ILE A 702 -11.07 10.50 44.42
CA ILE A 702 -11.56 10.94 43.10
C ILE A 702 -13.08 10.81 43.04
N TYR A 703 -13.64 9.67 43.48
CA TYR A 703 -15.09 9.43 43.55
C TYR A 703 -15.82 10.49 44.39
N TYR A 704 -15.34 10.79 45.59
CA TYR A 704 -15.91 11.87 46.42
C TYR A 704 -15.79 13.24 45.74
N SER A 705 -14.68 13.51 45.03
CA SER A 705 -14.48 14.78 44.31
C SER A 705 -15.45 14.96 43.14
N LEU A 706 -15.87 13.86 42.50
CA LEU A 706 -16.77 13.86 41.33
C LEU A 706 -18.24 13.54 41.67
N GLY A 707 -18.56 13.20 42.92
CA GLY A 707 -19.90 12.83 43.35
C GLY A 707 -20.36 11.45 42.85
N VAL A 708 -19.42 10.54 42.58
CA VAL A 708 -19.69 9.15 42.18
C VAL A 708 -20.54 8.44 43.23
N ARG A 709 -21.47 7.59 42.79
CA ARG A 709 -22.30 6.72 43.63
C ARG A 709 -22.17 5.28 43.15
N GLN A 710 -22.29 4.31 44.06
CA GLN A 710 -22.42 2.90 43.66
C GLN A 710 -23.86 2.60 43.22
N ASN A 711 -24.02 1.92 42.09
CA ASN A 711 -25.35 1.48 41.61
C ASN A 711 -25.61 0.03 42.04
N ALA A 712 -26.45 -0.13 43.07
CA ALA A 712 -26.78 -1.43 43.67
C ALA A 712 -27.57 -2.41 42.76
N VAL A 713 -27.92 -2.04 41.52
CA VAL A 713 -28.53 -2.92 40.52
C VAL A 713 -27.47 -3.59 39.63
N TYR A 714 -26.39 -2.87 39.32
CA TYR A 714 -25.36 -3.29 38.37
C TYR A 714 -23.98 -3.52 39.01
N ASP A 715 -23.84 -3.18 40.31
CA ASP A 715 -22.60 -3.25 41.11
C ASP A 715 -21.42 -2.45 40.51
N VAL A 716 -21.74 -1.37 39.79
CA VAL A 716 -20.76 -0.45 39.19
C VAL A 716 -20.88 0.98 39.72
N PRO A 717 -19.76 1.72 39.80
CA PRO A 717 -19.76 3.15 40.09
C PRO A 717 -20.39 3.94 38.93
N VAL A 718 -21.17 4.98 39.27
CA VAL A 718 -21.83 5.87 38.29
C VAL A 718 -21.71 7.35 38.70
N LEU A 719 -21.65 8.23 37.70
CA LEU A 719 -21.71 9.68 37.91
C LEU A 719 -23.15 10.22 37.82
N PRO A 720 -23.45 11.38 38.42
CA PRO A 720 -24.63 12.15 38.08
C PRO A 720 -24.61 12.55 36.60
N CYS A 721 -25.73 12.37 35.87
CA CYS A 721 -25.81 12.70 34.44
C CYS A 721 -25.51 14.18 34.12
N SER A 722 -25.63 15.09 35.10
CA SER A 722 -25.21 16.50 35.00
C SER A 722 -23.70 16.72 34.89
N MET A 723 -22.90 15.65 34.94
CA MET A 723 -21.45 15.64 34.68
C MET A 723 -21.13 15.23 33.22
N LYS A 724 -22.11 14.76 32.44
CA LYS A 724 -21.92 14.27 31.06
C LYS A 724 -21.32 15.33 30.13
N ASP A 725 -21.77 16.57 30.30
CA ASP A 725 -21.45 17.72 29.44
C ASP A 725 -20.48 18.69 30.15
N ARG A 726 -19.55 18.15 30.97
CA ARG A 726 -18.55 18.93 31.72
C ARG A 726 -17.12 18.48 31.42
N ASP A 727 -16.30 19.43 31.00
CA ASP A 727 -14.87 19.23 30.79
C ASP A 727 -14.11 19.08 32.12
N ILE A 728 -14.01 17.84 32.58
CA ILE A 728 -13.21 17.42 33.73
C ILE A 728 -11.82 17.05 33.20
N THR A 729 -10.75 17.52 33.84
CA THR A 729 -9.37 17.14 33.49
C THR A 729 -8.70 16.40 34.64
N VAL A 730 -8.10 15.25 34.35
CA VAL A 730 -7.24 14.49 35.25
C VAL A 730 -5.79 14.65 34.79
N THR A 731 -4.99 15.38 35.57
CA THR A 731 -3.54 15.52 35.33
C THR A 731 -2.81 14.36 36.00
N PHE A 732 -2.09 13.56 35.22
CA PHE A 732 -1.07 12.62 35.72
C PHE A 732 0.31 13.29 35.64
N ASN A 733 1.11 13.18 36.69
CA ASN A 733 2.44 13.80 36.77
C ASN A 733 3.55 12.75 36.94
N PHE A 734 4.48 12.68 35.99
CA PHE A 734 5.64 11.79 36.00
C PHE A 734 6.92 12.61 36.04
N SER A 735 7.40 12.94 37.24
CA SER A 735 8.67 13.66 37.49
C SER A 735 8.83 14.99 36.74
N GLY A 736 7.73 15.67 36.41
CA GLY A 736 7.70 16.93 35.66
C GLY A 736 6.85 16.87 34.39
N ILE A 737 6.76 15.70 33.74
CA ILE A 737 5.83 15.48 32.64
C ILE A 737 4.41 15.57 33.18
N ARG A 738 3.57 16.39 32.56
CA ARG A 738 2.14 16.53 32.89
C ARG A 738 1.29 16.10 31.71
N ILE A 739 0.58 15.00 31.86
CA ILE A 739 -0.40 14.53 30.87
C ILE A 739 -1.80 14.84 31.38
N ASP A 740 -2.45 15.75 30.68
CA ASP A 740 -3.76 16.30 31.03
C ASP A 740 -4.85 15.56 30.25
N HIS A 741 -5.36 14.45 30.80
CA HIS A 741 -6.50 13.74 30.22
C HIS A 741 -7.81 14.49 30.51
N ILE A 742 -8.46 15.01 29.48
CA ILE A 742 -9.90 15.32 29.57
C ILE A 742 -10.64 14.01 29.79
N CYS A 743 -11.63 14.00 30.68
CA CYS A 743 -12.16 12.79 31.31
C CYS A 743 -13.14 11.99 30.44
N ARG A 744 -12.62 11.45 29.33
CA ARG A 744 -12.98 10.12 28.81
C ARG A 744 -11.66 9.32 28.78
N LEU A 745 -11.44 8.53 29.83
CA LEU A 745 -10.24 7.70 30.04
C LEU A 745 -10.15 6.61 28.92
N TRP A 746 -9.04 5.90 28.62
CA TRP A 746 -7.84 5.46 29.36
C TRP A 746 -6.57 5.54 28.46
N LEU A 747 -5.32 5.54 28.98
CA LEU A 747 -4.08 5.50 28.13
C LEU A 747 -2.74 5.10 28.83
N ALA A 748 -1.61 5.18 28.06
CA ALA A 748 -0.55 4.16 28.07
C ALA A 748 0.87 4.54 27.50
N ASN A 749 2.00 3.79 27.63
CA ASN A 749 2.34 2.56 28.42
C ASN A 749 3.75 2.50 29.10
N ARG A 750 3.79 2.60 30.43
CA ARG A 750 4.81 2.16 31.42
C ARG A 750 6.31 2.37 31.26
N GLU A 751 6.89 2.72 30.14
CA GLU A 751 7.71 3.93 30.17
C GLU A 751 7.82 4.53 28.80
N ILE A 752 7.62 5.84 28.82
CA ILE A 752 6.87 6.46 27.76
C ILE A 752 7.55 7.77 27.48
N SER A 753 8.02 7.90 26.25
CA SER A 753 8.11 9.18 25.57
C SER A 753 6.70 9.77 25.51
N MET A 754 6.28 10.44 26.58
CA MET A 754 4.94 11.00 26.74
C MET A 754 4.94 12.45 26.26
N ALA A 755 3.94 12.79 25.45
CA ALA A 755 3.57 14.15 25.08
C ALA A 755 2.05 14.20 24.87
N ASN A 756 1.46 15.40 24.91
CA ASN A 756 0.01 15.53 24.73
C ASN A 756 -0.36 15.25 23.26
N THR A 757 -1.29 14.32 23.05
CA THR A 757 -1.74 13.87 21.73
C THR A 757 -2.21 15.03 20.86
N ASN A 758 -1.78 15.04 19.60
CA ASN A 758 -2.38 15.88 18.58
C ASN A 758 -3.53 15.12 17.91
N PHE A 759 -4.78 15.46 18.26
CA PHE A 759 -5.98 14.80 17.74
C PHE A 759 -6.39 15.24 16.33
N ASN A 760 -5.82 16.35 15.83
CA ASN A 760 -5.85 16.71 14.42
C ASN A 760 -4.39 16.78 13.90
N PRO A 761 -3.75 15.63 13.67
CA PRO A 761 -2.44 15.58 13.04
C PRO A 761 -2.55 15.91 11.55
N GLY A 762 -1.52 16.56 11.00
CA GLY A 762 -1.34 16.64 9.56
C GLY A 762 -0.76 15.35 9.00
N GLU A 763 0.04 15.50 7.94
CA GLU A 763 0.84 14.43 7.32
C GLU A 763 1.71 13.65 8.33
N ASP A 764 2.10 12.43 7.93
CA ASP A 764 2.85 11.51 8.77
C ASP A 764 4.36 11.81 8.76
N ALA A 765 4.81 12.59 9.73
CA ALA A 765 6.21 12.95 9.92
C ALA A 765 6.95 11.88 10.76
N ILE A 766 7.19 10.71 10.17
CA ILE A 766 7.81 9.54 10.79
C ILE A 766 9.33 9.68 10.87
N LEU A 767 9.90 9.42 12.04
CA LEU A 767 11.34 9.30 12.28
C LEU A 767 11.67 7.91 12.86
N GLU A 768 12.84 7.39 12.55
CA GLU A 768 13.33 6.10 13.03
C GLU A 768 13.75 6.15 14.52
N ILE A 769 13.55 5.06 15.26
CA ILE A 769 14.06 4.87 16.62
C ILE A 769 15.27 3.94 16.57
N GLY A 770 16.45 4.50 16.85
CA GLY A 770 17.72 3.77 16.88
C GLY A 770 17.90 2.89 18.13
N THR A 771 19.15 2.70 18.57
CA THR A 771 19.48 1.97 19.79
C THR A 771 20.26 2.84 20.79
N GLY A 772 20.17 2.51 22.07
CA GLY A 772 20.81 3.27 23.16
C GLY A 772 19.91 4.29 23.84
N LYS A 773 20.52 5.16 24.66
CA LYS A 773 19.82 6.02 25.61
C LYS A 773 19.05 7.18 24.97
N ASP A 774 19.59 7.71 23.88
CA ASP A 774 19.08 8.90 23.17
C ASP A 774 18.48 8.51 21.80
N ALA A 775 17.98 7.27 21.70
CA ALA A 775 17.55 6.60 20.47
C ALA A 775 16.28 7.16 19.82
N VAL A 776 15.45 7.91 20.57
CA VAL A 776 14.19 8.49 20.07
C VAL A 776 14.47 9.92 19.61
N PRO A 777 14.37 10.23 18.30
CA PRO A 777 14.76 11.54 17.77
C PRO A 777 14.05 12.71 18.46
N GLY A 778 14.83 13.70 18.89
CA GLY A 778 14.32 14.91 19.53
C GLY A 778 13.75 14.74 20.93
N ALA A 779 13.75 13.54 21.52
CA ALA A 779 13.30 13.34 22.91
C ALA A 779 14.33 13.88 23.92
N THR A 780 13.87 14.23 25.13
CA THR A 780 14.77 14.67 26.24
C THR A 780 14.47 13.93 27.55
N PRO A 781 15.49 13.55 28.34
CA PRO A 781 15.27 12.98 29.67
C PRO A 781 14.56 13.96 30.63
N VAL A 782 13.67 13.45 31.48
CA VAL A 782 13.09 14.24 32.57
C VAL A 782 14.20 14.81 33.47
N PRO A 783 14.15 16.10 33.89
CA PRO A 783 15.26 16.73 34.62
C PRO A 783 15.53 16.17 36.02
N SER A 784 14.60 15.44 36.62
CA SER A 784 14.70 14.91 37.98
C SER A 784 13.78 13.69 38.16
N PRO A 785 14.12 12.52 37.58
CA PRO A 785 13.32 11.32 37.73
C PRO A 785 13.25 10.90 39.20
N ALA A 786 12.07 10.50 39.66
CA ALA A 786 11.93 9.73 40.89
C ALA A 786 12.56 8.34 40.70
N THR A 787 13.25 7.84 41.72
CA THR A 787 14.13 6.66 41.65
C THR A 787 13.80 5.55 42.66
N THR A 788 12.73 5.72 43.45
CA THR A 788 12.20 4.73 44.39
C THR A 788 10.72 5.00 44.64
N ALA A 789 9.84 4.02 44.46
CA ALA A 789 8.45 4.10 44.91
C ALA A 789 8.34 3.96 46.44
N VAL A 790 7.51 4.78 47.10
CA VAL A 790 7.30 4.71 48.57
C VAL A 790 6.24 3.67 48.91
N ASN A 791 5.19 3.58 48.11
CA ASN A 791 4.18 2.52 48.19
C ASN A 791 4.41 1.51 47.07
N MET A 792 5.14 0.43 47.35
CA MET A 792 5.08 -0.76 46.52
C MET A 792 3.73 -1.48 46.74
N PRO A 793 2.96 -1.76 45.68
CA PRO A 793 2.13 -2.95 45.67
C PRO A 793 3.10 -4.13 45.78
N THR A 794 3.11 -4.82 46.93
CA THR A 794 3.89 -6.05 47.08
C THR A 794 3.45 -7.03 46.01
N ALA A 795 4.37 -7.54 45.20
CA ALA A 795 4.08 -8.66 44.32
C ALA A 795 3.68 -9.85 45.21
N VAL A 796 2.38 -10.15 45.25
CA VAL A 796 1.81 -11.29 45.96
C VAL A 796 1.77 -12.45 44.97
N PRO A 797 2.74 -13.39 44.98
CA PRO A 797 2.42 -14.74 44.54
C PRO A 797 1.28 -15.24 45.44
N LEU A 798 0.43 -16.14 44.95
CA LEU A 798 -0.66 -16.73 45.73
C LEU A 798 -0.26 -18.09 46.33
N PRO A 799 0.40 -18.15 47.51
CA PRO A 799 0.15 -19.24 48.43
C PRO A 799 -1.20 -18.99 49.12
N THR A 800 -2.05 -20.00 49.07
CA THR A 800 -3.23 -20.25 49.91
C THR A 800 -3.57 -19.23 51.02
N ALA A 801 -4.63 -18.46 50.78
CA ALA A 801 -5.56 -17.84 51.75
C ALA A 801 -5.08 -16.72 52.69
N ALA A 802 -5.94 -15.70 52.79
CA ALA A 802 -6.09 -14.74 53.89
C ALA A 802 -4.91 -13.77 54.20
N THR A 803 -4.86 -12.65 53.47
CA THR A 803 -4.96 -11.29 54.08
C THR A 803 -5.27 -10.26 52.99
N GLY A 804 -6.01 -9.20 53.31
CA GLY A 804 -6.64 -8.34 52.31
C GLY A 804 -6.01 -6.95 52.13
N LYS A 805 -5.90 -6.52 50.86
CA LYS A 805 -5.96 -5.12 50.42
C LYS A 805 -6.78 -5.08 49.12
N SER A 806 -7.75 -4.19 49.05
CA SER A 806 -8.63 -3.99 47.89
C SER A 806 -8.11 -2.89 46.96
N TYR A 807 -8.57 -2.93 45.71
CA TYR A 807 -8.32 -1.95 44.65
C TYR A 807 -9.67 -1.70 43.94
N HIS A 808 -9.89 -0.52 43.37
CA HIS A 808 -11.16 -0.16 42.73
C HIS A 808 -10.95 0.55 41.39
N SER A 809 -11.79 0.24 40.40
CA SER A 809 -11.66 0.64 38.99
C SER A 809 -12.56 1.81 38.57
N ILE A 810 -12.04 2.75 37.77
CA ILE A 810 -12.82 3.90 37.26
C ILE A 810 -13.50 3.57 35.91
N ALA A 811 -14.77 3.17 35.97
CA ALA A 811 -15.69 3.07 34.82
C ALA A 811 -17.01 3.79 35.16
N ILE A 812 -17.74 4.31 34.17
CA ILE A 812 -18.93 5.16 34.37
C ILE A 812 -19.97 4.88 33.27
N GLY A 813 -21.17 4.40 33.64
CA GLY A 813 -22.32 4.30 32.74
C GLY A 813 -23.24 5.54 32.76
N VAL A 814 -24.08 5.70 31.73
CA VAL A 814 -25.10 6.75 31.62
C VAL A 814 -26.43 6.13 31.17
N GLU A 815 -27.53 6.50 31.84
CA GLU A 815 -28.89 6.00 31.58
C GLU A 815 -29.65 6.92 30.61
N MET A 816 -30.54 6.37 29.76
CA MET A 816 -31.27 7.11 28.72
C MET A 816 -32.80 6.89 28.79
N ASP A 817 -33.56 7.96 28.60
CA ASP A 817 -35.03 7.96 28.47
C ASP A 817 -35.43 8.20 27.01
N VAL A 818 -36.33 7.37 26.46
CA VAL A 818 -36.62 7.27 25.03
C VAL A 818 -38.02 7.80 24.70
N THR A 819 -38.20 9.12 24.87
CA THR A 819 -39.50 9.79 24.66
C THR A 819 -39.48 11.02 23.73
N LEU A 820 -38.32 11.63 23.46
CA LEU A 820 -38.23 12.89 22.71
C LEU A 820 -38.06 12.76 21.17
N LEU A 821 -37.57 11.62 20.66
CA LEU A 821 -37.26 11.45 19.23
C LEU A 821 -38.49 11.42 18.29
N PHE A 822 -39.67 11.06 18.80
CA PHE A 822 -40.89 10.98 17.98
C PHE A 822 -41.50 12.34 17.59
N ALA A 823 -41.18 13.41 18.31
CA ALA A 823 -41.74 14.74 18.03
C ALA A 823 -41.14 15.40 16.78
N ALA A 824 -39.84 15.21 16.54
CA ALA A 824 -39.13 15.85 15.44
C ALA A 824 -39.56 15.34 14.06
N LEU A 825 -39.84 14.04 13.94
CA LEU A 825 -40.17 13.38 12.67
C LEU A 825 -41.48 13.89 12.05
N ILE A 826 -42.45 14.27 12.90
CA ILE A 826 -43.77 14.73 12.47
C ILE A 826 -43.70 16.14 11.85
N VAL A 827 -42.87 17.02 12.42
CA VAL A 827 -42.70 18.40 11.90
C VAL A 827 -42.11 18.38 10.49
N PHE A 828 -41.07 17.56 10.27
CA PHE A 828 -40.37 17.50 8.97
C PHE A 828 -41.26 16.98 7.83
N LEU A 829 -42.19 16.06 8.14
CA LEU A 829 -43.14 15.52 7.15
C LEU A 829 -44.24 16.50 6.73
N VAL A 830 -44.57 17.51 7.56
CA VAL A 830 -45.55 18.55 7.18
C VAL A 830 -44.91 19.62 6.30
N SER A 831 -43.63 19.95 6.51
CA SER A 831 -42.90 20.95 5.72
C SER A 831 -42.60 20.53 4.27
N ALA A 832 -42.76 19.26 3.92
CA ALA A 832 -42.51 18.73 2.56
C ALA A 832 -43.79 18.53 1.72
N LEU A 833 -44.95 19.00 2.21
CA LEU A 833 -46.27 18.81 1.60
C LEU A 833 -47.07 20.12 1.39
N VAL A 834 -46.36 21.26 1.39
CA VAL A 834 -46.86 22.61 1.08
C VAL A 834 -46.02 23.20 -0.05
#